data_AF-A0A4S5A6A2-F1
#
_entry.id   AF-A0A4S5A6A2-F1
#
_cell.length_a   1.000
_cell.length_b   1.000
_cell.length_c   1.000
_cell.angle_alpha   90.00
_cell.angle_beta   90.00
_cell.angle_gamma   90.00
#
_symmetry.space_group_name_H-M   'P 1'
#
loop_
_entity.id
_entity.type
_entity.pdbx_description
1 polymer ?
#
loop_
_entity_poly.entity_id
_entity_poly.type
_entity_poly.pdbx_seq_one_letter_code
_entity_poly.pdbx_strand_id
1 'polypeptide(L)'
;MAARADPQRLVGREPALASLRSATDTAARGTGRLLLVTGEPGIGKTTLLTEVAAEATANGAVVLPAQCWEGDGAPAYWAWVQVVRAGIAAGGDPGRARILLPGETVPVSIAGAPAAARFELFDAVVSFLTGLAERSPVVVVIDDLQWADTGSLRLLEFATRHLAGRPVLLLGAYRDEEAGEQLRKLAGTSERVPLFGLSRPDVAVLMRAMSQVDPSSTVIDDVWRRTGGNPFLVRELTRLLVAQGGHRGTEHAPSVLLDSVRDILERRLARLSQPCADLLTIAAVIGPQVRRELLARLMDDPGPLEDLLLEASTARVLAEPASETGPCRFSHDLFRETLMAGLTPEHRTRLHLAAGRALQALSAEGIPVHPAELAAHFYAAVTTAPEDAMRSAMAAGEDSRSRLAFEESCEHYRRAHVALDRTTDPDPAVRLELTLLLADADARAGHSPADRDAYRQAAALARRLGDAERLATAALGLHALGWRQDHAEAIALLTESVDLLPDAPTALRARALAALARDLYHARAEQQDWQRAQVLAEDAVATARKTGDDATLAFCLLALHDASWRAGSAGTRLPLVDEMLAAAERAGEGDLLAQARLLRATALIELGDPQGLVELDAYCRHCERLRHSRARYGAVSRRSTLALLAGRLADAQDLADRALRFGLDIGEQDAYGVHETLSWAVRRATGDWHTFTEVASNPWPDLPLGEAIAQIAAGDVDAARVTLSRLPIDTLSYMHDLEMLAILAEVLVTAGTDEQRARLYERMTDYVGTHIVVGGCASYFGAVELYQGLLAQSLGRFEDARADFAKATDRHRKLGAVAWAQRSSDLAAACRRQETTQTCVFRREGDTWAISYHGAEAHLPDLKGLHDLAVLLAQPGESVHAVQLQTGRPPRGGADEMLDEQAKTAYRRRLADLETEIDEAESDNDTYRAANARAERDALTAQLSAAVGLGGRDRRLGDERERARKAVTARIHDAIGRIDRAIPELGEHLRATVQTGTWCSYAPEHPTRWRCA
;
A
#
# COMPACT_ATOMS: atom_id res chain seq x y z
N MET A 1 57.44 -29.25 35.83
CA MET A 1 57.18 -27.80 36.04
C MET A 1 55.74 -27.52 35.59
N ALA A 2 54.80 -27.53 36.52
CA ALA A 2 53.40 -27.27 36.23
C ALA A 2 53.20 -25.77 36.00
N ALA A 3 52.70 -25.40 34.82
CA ALA A 3 52.33 -24.04 34.50
C ALA A 3 51.26 -23.56 35.50
N ARG A 4 51.58 -22.48 36.22
CA ARG A 4 50.64 -21.77 37.10
C ARG A 4 49.44 -21.32 36.25
N ALA A 5 48.25 -21.80 36.57
CA ALA A 5 47.02 -21.34 35.95
C ALA A 5 46.66 -19.95 36.48
N ASP A 6 46.39 -19.01 35.58
CA ASP A 6 45.87 -17.68 35.88
C ASP A 6 44.49 -17.81 36.58
N PRO A 7 44.26 -17.17 37.74
CA PRO A 7 42.95 -17.13 38.41
C PRO A 7 41.81 -16.56 37.55
N GLN A 8 42.12 -15.93 36.41
CA GLN A 8 41.15 -15.39 35.46
C GLN A 8 40.67 -16.40 34.40
N ARG A 9 41.24 -17.61 34.30
CA ARG A 9 40.86 -18.58 33.26
C ARG A 9 39.40 -19.04 33.42
N LEU A 10 38.62 -18.99 32.34
CA LEU A 10 37.25 -19.54 32.30
C LEU A 10 37.30 -21.05 32.54
N VAL A 11 36.73 -21.52 33.66
CA VAL A 11 36.69 -22.94 34.02
C VAL A 11 35.35 -23.54 33.59
N GLY A 12 35.35 -24.70 32.93
CA GLY A 12 34.14 -25.45 32.59
C GLY A 12 33.26 -24.79 31.52
N ARG A 13 33.84 -23.95 30.65
CA ARG A 13 33.12 -23.18 29.62
C ARG A 13 33.49 -23.55 28.18
N GLU A 14 34.34 -24.56 27.98
CA GLU A 14 34.79 -25.03 26.66
C GLU A 14 33.65 -25.29 25.65
N PRO A 15 32.53 -25.97 26.00
CA PRO A 15 31.45 -26.18 25.04
C PRO A 15 30.79 -24.88 24.56
N ALA A 16 30.57 -23.93 25.47
CA ALA A 16 29.97 -22.64 25.16
C ALA A 16 30.92 -21.77 24.33
N LEU A 17 32.21 -21.74 24.71
CA LEU A 17 33.27 -21.08 23.94
C LEU A 17 33.40 -21.65 22.52
N ALA A 18 33.35 -22.98 22.37
CA ALA A 18 33.43 -23.61 21.05
C ALA A 18 32.26 -23.19 20.14
N SER A 19 31.04 -23.08 20.69
CA SER A 19 29.87 -22.63 19.92
C SER A 19 30.00 -21.16 19.50
N LEU A 20 30.43 -20.28 20.42
CA LEU A 20 30.64 -18.85 20.14
C LEU A 20 31.78 -18.60 19.15
N ARG A 21 32.87 -19.36 19.24
CA ARG A 21 33.98 -19.31 18.25
C ARG A 21 33.52 -19.76 16.88
N SER A 22 32.78 -20.87 16.80
CA SER A 22 32.17 -21.33 15.55
C SER A 22 31.24 -20.28 14.93
N ALA A 23 30.50 -19.54 15.76
CA ALA A 23 29.68 -18.41 15.32
C ALA A 23 30.50 -17.27 14.73
N THR A 24 31.59 -16.90 15.40
CA THR A 24 32.50 -15.85 14.97
C THR A 24 33.16 -16.19 13.64
N ASP A 25 33.64 -17.42 13.48
CA ASP A 25 34.24 -17.91 12.24
C ASP A 25 33.23 -17.94 11.08
N THR A 26 31.99 -18.32 11.36
CA THR A 26 30.90 -18.38 10.37
C THR A 26 30.47 -16.97 9.95
N ALA A 27 30.38 -16.03 10.89
CA ALA A 27 30.14 -14.64 10.56
C ALA A 27 31.29 -14.05 9.73
N ALA A 28 32.55 -14.34 10.06
CA ALA A 28 33.70 -13.87 9.28
C ALA A 28 33.69 -14.37 7.81
N ARG A 29 33.06 -15.52 7.54
CA ARG A 29 32.83 -16.04 6.18
C ARG A 29 31.62 -15.43 5.45
N GLY A 30 30.98 -14.41 6.02
CA GLY A 30 29.83 -13.72 5.44
C GLY A 30 28.48 -14.28 5.84
N THR A 31 28.39 -15.15 6.84
CA THR A 31 27.12 -15.70 7.32
C THR A 31 26.78 -15.17 8.71
N GLY A 32 26.27 -13.95 8.74
CA GLY A 32 25.81 -13.27 9.95
C GLY A 32 24.60 -13.94 10.60
N ARG A 33 24.53 -13.86 11.94
CA ARG A 33 23.50 -14.50 12.76
C ARG A 33 23.38 -13.85 14.14
N LEU A 34 22.27 -14.13 14.83
CA LEU A 34 22.05 -13.80 16.25
C LEU A 34 22.27 -15.06 17.10
N LEU A 35 23.09 -14.93 18.15
CA LEU A 35 23.33 -15.97 19.14
C LEU A 35 23.09 -15.41 20.55
N LEU A 36 22.28 -16.11 21.34
CA LEU A 36 21.88 -15.65 22.67
C LEU A 36 22.44 -16.56 23.77
N VAL A 37 23.22 -15.99 24.68
CA VAL A 37 23.73 -16.66 25.87
C VAL A 37 22.73 -16.46 27.01
N THR A 38 22.23 -17.56 27.58
CA THR A 38 21.23 -17.52 28.66
C THR A 38 21.73 -18.22 29.91
N GLY A 39 21.29 -17.77 31.08
CA GLY A 39 21.56 -18.42 32.36
C GLY A 39 21.35 -17.49 33.55
N GLU A 40 21.49 -18.04 34.75
CA GLU A 40 21.24 -17.35 36.02
C GLU A 40 22.20 -16.17 36.28
N PRO A 41 21.84 -15.24 37.21
CA PRO A 41 22.77 -14.22 37.69
C PRO A 41 24.07 -14.83 38.22
N GLY A 42 25.23 -14.24 37.88
CA GLY A 42 26.54 -14.73 38.32
C GLY A 42 27.04 -16.03 37.67
N ILE A 43 26.29 -16.60 36.71
CA ILE A 43 26.70 -17.81 36.00
C ILE A 43 27.90 -17.60 35.07
N GLY A 44 28.29 -16.36 34.77
CA GLY A 44 29.45 -16.00 33.95
C GLY A 44 29.14 -15.62 32.48
N LYS A 45 27.92 -15.18 32.18
CA LYS A 45 27.52 -14.70 30.83
C LYS A 45 28.43 -13.57 30.32
N THR A 46 28.55 -12.49 31.09
CA THR A 46 29.40 -11.32 30.77
C THR A 46 30.85 -11.72 30.56
N THR A 47 31.40 -12.59 31.43
CA THR A 47 32.79 -13.05 31.31
C THR A 47 33.01 -13.86 30.03
N LEU A 48 32.05 -14.71 29.66
CA LEU A 48 32.10 -15.49 28.41
C LEU A 48 32.05 -14.57 27.19
N LEU A 49 31.14 -13.59 27.17
CA LEU A 49 31.06 -12.60 26.08
C LEU A 49 32.35 -11.76 25.97
N THR A 50 32.93 -11.37 27.10
CA THR A 50 34.17 -10.58 27.14
C THR A 50 35.35 -11.37 26.57
N GLU A 51 35.48 -12.66 26.89
CA GLU A 51 36.52 -13.52 26.33
C GLU A 51 36.39 -13.63 24.80
N VAL A 52 35.18 -13.90 24.30
CA VAL A 52 34.92 -14.04 22.87
C VAL A 52 35.13 -12.72 22.13
N ALA A 53 34.76 -11.60 22.73
CA ALA A 53 35.06 -10.27 22.22
C ALA A 53 36.57 -10.01 22.10
N ALA A 54 37.36 -10.38 23.12
CA ALA A 54 38.81 -10.23 23.10
C ALA A 54 39.44 -11.10 22.00
N GLU A 55 39.00 -12.35 21.85
CA GLU A 55 39.44 -13.25 20.78
C GLU A 55 39.07 -12.74 19.38
N ALA A 56 37.83 -12.26 19.20
CA ALA A 56 37.38 -11.68 17.93
C ALA A 56 38.21 -10.46 17.54
N THR A 57 38.52 -9.58 18.50
CA THR A 57 39.41 -8.43 18.28
C THR A 57 40.81 -8.87 17.87
N ALA A 58 41.38 -9.88 18.55
CA ALA A 58 42.69 -10.43 18.21
C ALA A 58 42.72 -11.05 16.80
N ASN A 59 41.59 -11.55 16.31
CA ASN A 59 41.40 -12.08 14.97
C ASN A 59 41.00 -11.02 13.92
N GLY A 60 41.05 -9.73 14.28
CA GLY A 60 40.84 -8.61 13.35
C GLY A 60 39.38 -8.19 13.15
N ALA A 61 38.45 -8.67 13.99
CA ALA A 61 37.07 -8.19 13.96
C ALA A 61 36.92 -6.86 14.71
N VAL A 62 35.97 -6.03 14.27
CA VAL A 62 35.54 -4.82 14.97
C VAL A 62 34.49 -5.22 16.01
N VAL A 63 34.81 -5.07 17.29
CA VAL A 63 33.89 -5.39 18.38
C VAL A 63 33.18 -4.13 18.87
N LEU A 64 31.84 -4.19 18.90
CA LEU A 64 30.96 -3.10 19.33
C LEU A 64 30.22 -3.52 20.61
N PRO A 65 30.75 -3.20 21.80
CA PRO A 65 30.12 -3.56 23.05
C PRO A 65 28.98 -2.61 23.42
N ALA A 66 27.93 -3.16 24.02
CA ALA A 66 26.82 -2.46 24.61
C ALA A 66 26.30 -3.23 25.83
N GLN A 67 25.80 -2.48 26.81
CA GLN A 67 25.13 -3.06 27.97
C GLN A 67 23.77 -2.38 28.15
N CYS A 68 22.71 -3.16 28.31
CA CYS A 68 21.39 -2.64 28.64
C CYS A 68 21.37 -2.05 30.05
N TRP A 69 20.52 -1.05 30.24
CA TRP A 69 20.44 -0.31 31.49
C TRP A 69 19.38 -0.93 32.39
N GLU A 70 19.75 -1.25 33.62
CA GLU A 70 18.82 -1.82 34.59
C GLU A 70 17.88 -0.74 35.15
N GLY A 71 16.59 -0.89 34.87
CA GLY A 71 15.53 -0.02 35.37
C GLY A 71 15.11 1.09 34.40
N ASP A 72 14.23 1.94 34.89
CA ASP A 72 13.39 2.84 34.10
C ASP A 72 14.07 4.09 33.52
N GLY A 73 15.37 4.27 33.78
CA GLY A 73 16.14 5.48 33.45
C GLY A 73 16.97 5.42 32.17
N ALA A 74 16.89 4.31 31.44
CA ALA A 74 17.60 4.10 30.19
C ALA A 74 17.14 5.11 29.12
N PRO A 75 18.05 5.80 28.41
CA PRO A 75 17.68 6.48 27.18
C PRO A 75 17.09 5.48 26.18
N ALA A 76 16.15 5.92 25.34
CA ALA A 76 15.62 5.07 24.29
C ALA A 76 16.73 4.54 23.37
N TYR A 77 16.61 3.28 22.94
CA TYR A 77 17.61 2.60 22.11
C TYR A 77 19.02 2.52 22.75
N TRP A 78 19.15 2.58 24.08
CA TRP A 78 20.44 2.75 24.76
C TRP A 78 21.53 1.77 24.33
N ALA A 79 21.19 0.50 24.10
CA ALA A 79 22.12 -0.49 23.60
C ALA A 79 22.70 -0.07 22.24
N TRP A 80 21.84 0.41 21.34
CA TRP A 80 22.23 0.84 20.00
C TRP A 80 22.96 2.19 20.00
N VAL A 81 22.66 3.10 20.93
CA VAL A 81 23.46 4.32 21.14
C VAL A 81 24.93 3.95 21.40
N GLN A 82 25.18 2.96 22.26
CA GLN A 82 26.53 2.48 22.55
C GLN A 82 27.19 1.82 21.33
N VAL A 83 26.45 0.97 20.61
CA VAL A 83 26.93 0.34 19.36
C VAL A 83 27.33 1.39 18.32
N VAL A 84 26.51 2.42 18.11
CA VAL A 84 26.81 3.50 17.16
C VAL A 84 28.04 4.29 17.61
N ARG A 85 28.15 4.66 18.88
CA ARG A 85 29.33 5.35 19.43
C ARG A 85 30.61 4.53 19.22
N ALA A 86 30.58 3.24 19.55
CA ALA A 86 31.71 2.34 19.36
C ALA A 86 32.09 2.21 17.87
N GLY A 87 31.10 2.12 16.98
CA GLY A 87 31.33 2.03 15.55
C GLY A 87 31.93 3.32 14.95
N ILE A 88 31.52 4.50 15.45
CA ILE A 88 32.13 5.79 15.08
C ILE A 88 33.59 5.82 15.54
N ALA A 89 33.89 5.39 16.76
CA ALA A 89 35.25 5.28 17.27
C ALA A 89 36.12 4.31 16.42
N ALA A 90 35.50 3.29 15.82
CA ALA A 90 36.13 2.39 14.85
C ALA A 90 36.20 2.95 13.41
N GLY A 91 35.90 4.23 13.21
CA GLY A 91 35.99 4.93 11.92
C GLY A 91 34.81 4.68 10.97
N GLY A 92 33.65 4.25 11.47
CA GLY A 92 32.42 4.18 10.69
C GLY A 92 31.77 5.55 10.52
N ASP A 93 31.19 5.83 9.35
CA ASP A 93 30.29 6.99 9.16
C ASP A 93 28.88 6.60 9.61
N PRO A 94 28.33 7.19 10.69
CA PRO A 94 27.02 6.83 11.21
C PRO A 94 25.88 7.23 10.26
N GLY A 95 26.10 8.11 9.28
CA GLY A 95 25.04 8.56 8.37
C GLY A 95 23.80 9.03 9.14
N ARG A 96 22.64 8.42 8.85
CA ARG A 96 21.36 8.68 9.55
C ARG A 96 21.24 7.99 10.92
N ALA A 97 22.06 6.98 11.23
CA ALA A 97 22.05 6.33 12.55
C ALA A 97 22.47 7.28 13.68
N ARG A 98 23.05 8.44 13.34
CA ARG A 98 23.36 9.52 14.31
C ARG A 98 22.15 10.01 15.09
N ILE A 99 20.91 9.84 14.58
CA ILE A 99 19.68 10.21 15.29
C ILE A 99 19.56 9.52 16.65
N LEU A 100 20.22 8.37 16.84
CA LEU A 100 20.29 7.70 18.14
C LEU A 100 21.15 8.47 19.16
N LEU A 101 22.02 9.37 18.72
CA LEU A 101 22.94 10.11 19.58
C LEU A 101 22.26 11.33 20.22
N PRO A 102 22.73 11.79 21.40
CA PRO A 102 22.15 12.96 22.07
C PRO A 102 22.31 14.24 21.25
N GLY A 103 21.27 15.10 21.24
CA GLY A 103 21.31 16.41 20.57
C GLY A 103 21.11 16.38 19.06
N GLU A 104 20.99 15.21 18.44
CA GLU A 104 20.66 15.05 17.02
C GLU A 104 19.14 14.91 16.86
N THR A 105 18.52 15.75 16.03
CA THR A 105 17.10 15.68 15.72
C THR A 105 16.90 15.51 14.22
N VAL A 106 15.90 14.71 13.84
CA VAL A 106 15.44 14.66 12.45
C VAL A 106 14.05 15.30 12.41
N PRO A 107 13.79 16.24 11.49
CA PRO A 107 12.43 16.71 11.23
C PRO A 107 11.56 15.50 10.87
N VAL A 108 10.57 15.20 11.70
CA VAL A 108 9.59 14.15 11.40
C VAL A 108 8.64 14.73 10.34
N SER A 109 8.69 14.16 9.14
CA SER A 109 7.83 14.56 8.02
C SER A 109 6.37 14.56 8.44
N ILE A 110 5.67 15.64 8.11
CA ILE A 110 4.26 15.82 8.47
C ILE A 110 3.33 14.96 7.59
N ALA A 111 3.86 14.42 6.49
CA ALA A 111 3.14 13.55 5.55
C ALA A 111 3.56 12.07 5.65
N GLY A 112 4.63 11.77 6.39
CA GLY A 112 5.18 10.42 6.51
C GLY A 112 4.38 9.56 7.49
N ALA A 113 4.10 8.31 7.11
CA ALA A 113 3.59 7.32 8.05
C ALA A 113 4.67 7.05 9.14
N PRO A 114 4.34 7.06 10.44
CA PRO A 114 5.31 6.85 11.53
C PRO A 114 6.13 5.55 11.43
N ALA A 115 5.52 4.51 10.85
CA ALA A 115 6.18 3.25 10.57
C ALA A 115 7.35 3.41 9.57
N ALA A 116 7.26 4.33 8.61
CA ALA A 116 8.33 4.60 7.65
C ALA A 116 9.55 5.25 8.34
N ALA A 117 9.34 6.27 9.17
CA ALA A 117 10.42 6.92 9.91
C ALA A 117 11.16 5.95 10.86
N ARG A 118 10.43 5.04 11.52
CA ARG A 118 11.07 4.03 12.37
C ARG A 118 11.84 2.99 11.57
N PHE A 119 11.25 2.50 10.49
CA PHE A 119 11.96 1.61 9.56
C PHE A 119 13.26 2.28 9.09
N GLU A 120 13.22 3.57 8.76
CA GLU A 120 14.40 4.35 8.34
C GLU A 120 15.52 4.34 9.36
N LEU A 121 15.19 4.54 10.63
CA LEU A 121 16.15 4.44 11.71
C LEU A 121 16.77 3.03 11.73
N PHE A 122 15.94 1.99 11.65
CA PHE A 122 16.41 0.61 11.73
C PHE A 122 17.33 0.24 10.56
N ASP A 123 16.93 0.61 9.34
CA ASP A 123 17.72 0.43 8.12
C ASP A 123 19.02 1.25 8.14
N ALA A 124 19.00 2.45 8.73
CA ALA A 124 20.20 3.27 8.89
C ALA A 124 21.23 2.59 9.81
N VAL A 125 20.78 1.98 10.91
CA VAL A 125 21.67 1.20 11.81
C VAL A 125 22.21 -0.04 11.12
N VAL A 126 21.37 -0.79 10.39
CA VAL A 126 21.82 -1.96 9.61
C VAL A 126 22.82 -1.56 8.52
N SER A 127 22.56 -0.46 7.81
CA SER A 127 23.44 0.09 6.79
C SER A 127 24.78 0.53 7.38
N PHE A 128 24.76 1.16 8.56
CA PHE A 128 25.97 1.54 9.29
C PHE A 128 26.83 0.32 9.65
N LEU A 129 26.21 -0.72 10.23
CA LEU A 129 26.90 -1.98 10.56
C LEU A 129 27.43 -2.66 9.29
N THR A 130 26.67 -2.64 8.21
CA THR A 130 27.08 -3.20 6.92
C THR A 130 28.29 -2.46 6.34
N GLY A 131 28.31 -1.13 6.41
CA GLY A 131 29.44 -0.33 5.93
C GLY A 131 30.72 -0.51 6.77
N LEU A 132 30.59 -0.79 8.07
CA LEU A 132 31.69 -1.25 8.91
C LEU A 132 32.19 -2.64 8.45
N ALA A 133 31.24 -3.54 8.17
CA ALA A 133 31.49 -4.93 7.80
C ALA A 133 32.17 -5.10 6.43
N GLU A 134 32.13 -4.08 5.56
CA GLU A 134 32.88 -4.07 4.29
C GLU A 134 34.40 -4.05 4.49
N ARG A 135 34.90 -3.56 5.63
CA ARG A 135 36.34 -3.46 5.93
C ARG A 135 36.84 -4.65 6.75
N SER A 136 36.05 -5.10 7.71
CA SER A 136 36.42 -6.17 8.64
C SER A 136 35.16 -6.78 9.25
N PRO A 137 35.14 -8.07 9.65
CA PRO A 137 33.99 -8.65 10.33
C PRO A 137 33.58 -7.84 11.57
N VAL A 138 32.28 -7.67 11.79
CA VAL A 138 31.76 -6.91 12.94
C VAL A 138 31.13 -7.86 13.95
N VAL A 139 31.43 -7.68 15.23
CA VAL A 139 30.80 -8.41 16.34
C VAL A 139 30.14 -7.41 17.26
N VAL A 140 28.81 -7.41 17.30
CA VAL A 140 28.02 -6.61 18.25
C VAL A 140 27.76 -7.46 19.49
N VAL A 141 28.10 -6.94 20.67
CA VAL A 141 27.91 -7.64 21.94
C VAL A 141 26.97 -6.82 22.80
N ILE A 142 25.77 -7.34 23.07
CA ILE A 142 24.76 -6.68 23.91
C ILE A 142 24.53 -7.54 25.15
N ASP A 143 24.96 -7.03 26.30
CA ASP A 143 24.76 -7.71 27.59
C ASP A 143 23.48 -7.21 28.28
N ASP A 144 22.92 -8.06 29.14
CA ASP A 144 21.72 -7.80 29.94
C ASP A 144 20.43 -7.46 29.15
N LEU A 145 20.19 -8.15 28.02
CA LEU A 145 19.03 -7.91 27.15
C LEU A 145 17.66 -8.02 27.85
N GLN A 146 17.58 -8.64 29.04
CA GLN A 146 16.35 -8.64 29.85
C GLN A 146 15.87 -7.23 30.21
N TRP A 147 16.77 -6.24 30.22
CA TRP A 147 16.46 -4.84 30.49
C TRP A 147 16.48 -3.95 29.25
N ALA A 148 16.55 -4.54 28.04
CA ALA A 148 16.44 -3.79 26.80
C ALA A 148 15.04 -3.20 26.64
N ASP A 149 14.97 -1.94 26.20
CA ASP A 149 13.72 -1.30 25.82
C ASP A 149 13.08 -1.99 24.59
N THR A 150 11.79 -1.76 24.38
CA THR A 150 11.03 -2.46 23.32
C THR A 150 11.55 -2.04 21.94
N GLY A 151 11.88 -0.77 21.77
CA GLY A 151 12.55 -0.25 20.57
C GLY A 151 13.85 -1.00 20.28
N SER A 152 14.74 -1.13 21.26
CA SER A 152 16.01 -1.86 21.14
C SER A 152 15.84 -3.32 20.71
N LEU A 153 14.86 -4.04 21.28
CA LEU A 153 14.58 -5.43 20.93
C LEU A 153 14.00 -5.57 19.52
N ARG A 154 13.11 -4.65 19.10
CA ARG A 154 12.58 -4.60 17.73
C ARG A 154 13.68 -4.31 16.70
N LEU A 155 14.61 -3.41 17.03
CA LEU A 155 15.77 -3.14 16.19
C LEU A 155 16.70 -4.37 16.12
N LEU A 156 16.88 -5.11 17.22
CA LEU A 156 17.64 -6.36 17.22
C LEU A 156 16.99 -7.43 16.33
N GLU A 157 15.66 -7.60 16.43
CA GLU A 157 14.89 -8.50 15.55
C GLU A 157 15.04 -8.09 14.08
N PHE A 158 14.91 -6.79 13.79
CA PHE A 158 15.07 -6.23 12.46
C PHE A 158 16.48 -6.49 11.90
N ALA A 159 17.51 -6.15 12.67
CA ALA A 159 18.91 -6.31 12.28
C ALA A 159 19.25 -7.78 12.01
N THR A 160 18.72 -8.70 12.83
CA THR A 160 18.92 -10.15 12.65
C THR A 160 18.45 -10.64 11.28
N ARG A 161 17.30 -10.15 10.81
CA ARG A 161 16.76 -10.53 9.49
C ARG A 161 17.55 -9.92 8.33
N HIS A 162 17.97 -8.66 8.46
CA HIS A 162 18.58 -7.89 7.37
C HIS A 162 20.10 -8.06 7.25
N LEU A 163 20.76 -8.58 8.28
CA LEU A 163 22.19 -8.90 8.28
C LEU A 163 22.47 -10.37 7.90
N ALA A 164 21.44 -11.14 7.56
CA ALA A 164 21.60 -12.49 7.02
C ALA A 164 22.46 -12.45 5.74
N GLY A 165 23.57 -13.17 5.74
CA GLY A 165 24.52 -13.15 4.61
C GLY A 165 25.52 -11.98 4.59
N ARG A 166 25.63 -11.21 5.68
CA ARG A 166 26.68 -10.19 5.89
C ARG A 166 27.69 -10.67 6.94
N PRO A 167 28.94 -10.17 6.96
CA PRO A 167 29.93 -10.56 7.97
C PRO A 167 29.73 -9.82 9.30
N VAL A 168 28.53 -9.94 9.88
CA VAL A 168 28.13 -9.32 11.16
C VAL A 168 27.57 -10.39 12.10
N LEU A 169 28.17 -10.54 13.28
CA LEU A 169 27.68 -11.39 14.37
C LEU A 169 26.99 -10.53 15.43
N LEU A 170 25.77 -10.90 15.80
CA LEU A 170 25.05 -10.32 16.92
C LEU A 170 25.10 -11.31 18.10
N LEU A 171 25.73 -10.90 19.20
CA LEU A 171 25.80 -11.66 20.45
C LEU A 171 24.96 -10.96 21.51
N GLY A 172 24.00 -11.67 22.07
CA GLY A 172 23.19 -11.19 23.18
C GLY A 172 23.38 -12.05 24.43
N ALA A 173 23.33 -11.47 25.62
CA ALA A 173 23.18 -12.24 26.85
C ALA A 173 21.95 -11.78 27.65
N TYR A 174 21.24 -12.74 28.25
CA TYR A 174 20.09 -12.43 29.10
C TYR A 174 19.85 -13.45 30.21
N ARG A 175 18.97 -13.09 31.16
CA ARG A 175 18.48 -13.96 32.24
C ARG A 175 17.12 -14.56 31.83
N ASP A 176 17.01 -15.89 31.80
CA ASP A 176 15.81 -16.57 31.26
C ASP A 176 14.54 -16.26 32.06
N GLU A 177 14.67 -16.17 33.39
CA GLU A 177 13.55 -15.90 34.32
C GLU A 177 13.02 -14.46 34.22
N GLU A 178 13.86 -13.51 33.80
CA GLU A 178 13.52 -12.09 33.70
C GLU A 178 13.18 -11.66 32.26
N ALA A 179 13.25 -12.57 31.29
CA ALA A 179 13.00 -12.26 29.90
C ALA A 179 11.54 -11.84 29.69
N GLY A 180 11.30 -10.64 29.15
CA GLY A 180 9.95 -10.21 28.72
C GLY A 180 9.46 -10.97 27.48
N GLU A 181 8.19 -10.77 27.12
CA GLU A 181 7.55 -11.47 25.99
C GLU A 181 8.30 -11.30 24.65
N GLN A 182 8.69 -10.07 24.31
CA GLN A 182 9.41 -9.77 23.07
C GLN A 182 10.77 -10.48 23.01
N LEU A 183 11.52 -10.46 24.11
CA LEU A 183 12.80 -11.16 24.19
C LEU A 183 12.62 -12.68 24.09
N ARG A 184 11.59 -13.26 24.72
CA ARG A 184 11.27 -14.70 24.57
C ARG A 184 10.91 -15.06 23.14
N LYS A 185 10.15 -14.22 22.42
CA LYS A 185 9.81 -14.41 21.01
C LYS A 185 11.06 -14.39 20.13
N LEU A 186 11.94 -13.40 20.33
CA LEU A 186 13.22 -13.33 19.64
C LEU A 186 14.09 -14.55 19.94
N ALA A 187 14.17 -14.94 21.22
CA ALA A 187 14.93 -16.10 21.67
C ALA A 187 14.38 -17.44 21.14
N GLY A 188 13.06 -17.54 20.91
CA GLY A 188 12.42 -18.70 20.30
C GLY A 188 12.74 -18.92 18.82
N THR A 189 13.22 -17.88 18.13
CA THR A 189 13.62 -17.92 16.71
C THR A 189 15.14 -17.84 16.51
N SER A 190 15.90 -17.80 17.61
CA SER A 190 17.36 -17.61 17.60
C SER A 190 18.09 -18.82 18.19
N GLU A 191 19.37 -18.97 17.84
CA GLU A 191 20.23 -19.99 18.46
C GLU A 191 20.55 -19.58 19.91
N ARG A 192 20.43 -20.51 20.85
CA ARG A 192 20.63 -20.27 22.28
C ARG A 192 21.76 -21.13 22.84
N VAL A 193 22.61 -20.51 23.66
CA VAL A 193 23.71 -21.17 24.39
C VAL A 193 23.41 -21.07 25.90
N PRO A 194 22.74 -22.08 26.49
CA PRO A 194 22.48 -22.07 27.92
C PRO A 194 23.75 -22.33 28.73
N LEU A 195 23.95 -21.55 29.78
CA LEU A 195 25.01 -21.74 30.76
C LEU A 195 24.44 -22.39 32.01
N PHE A 196 25.03 -23.52 32.38
CA PHE A 196 24.70 -24.25 33.61
C PHE A 196 25.75 -24.00 34.70
N GLY A 197 25.44 -24.42 35.92
CA GLY A 197 26.40 -24.44 37.03
C GLY A 197 27.64 -25.26 36.68
N LEU A 198 28.78 -24.89 37.24
CA LEU A 198 30.03 -25.63 37.10
C LEU A 198 29.86 -27.05 37.63
N SER A 199 30.47 -28.00 36.92
CA SER A 199 30.54 -29.37 37.39
C SER A 199 31.36 -29.42 38.69
N ARG A 200 31.13 -30.45 39.51
CA ARG A 200 31.93 -30.67 40.73
C ARG A 200 33.45 -30.66 40.46
N PRO A 201 33.98 -31.31 39.39
CA PRO A 201 35.38 -31.16 39.00
C PRO A 201 35.81 -29.72 38.71
N ASP A 202 34.99 -28.96 37.99
CA ASP A 202 35.28 -27.56 37.64
C ASP A 202 35.27 -26.64 38.87
N VAL A 203 34.38 -26.89 39.83
CA VAL A 203 34.39 -26.21 41.14
C VAL A 203 35.71 -26.46 41.86
N ALA A 204 36.21 -27.70 41.88
CA ALA A 204 37.49 -28.02 42.50
C ALA A 204 38.66 -27.27 41.82
N VAL A 205 38.65 -27.20 40.48
CA VAL A 205 39.65 -26.45 39.71
C VAL A 205 39.61 -24.96 40.04
N LEU A 206 38.40 -24.37 40.08
CA LEU A 206 38.21 -22.96 40.41
C LEU A 206 38.65 -22.64 41.84
N MET A 207 38.28 -23.47 42.82
CA MET A 207 38.69 -23.31 44.21
C MET A 207 40.21 -23.37 44.36
N ARG A 208 40.86 -24.37 43.75
CA ARG A 208 42.32 -24.56 43.80
C ARG A 208 43.08 -23.39 43.18
N ALA A 209 42.56 -22.82 42.09
CA ALA A 209 43.13 -21.62 41.47
C ALA A 209 43.07 -20.39 42.39
N MET A 210 42.02 -20.26 43.20
CA MET A 210 41.83 -19.12 44.10
C MET A 210 42.57 -19.24 45.44
N SER A 211 42.56 -20.41 46.06
CA SER A 211 43.16 -20.63 47.38
C SER A 211 44.66 -20.94 47.32
N GLN A 212 45.18 -21.31 46.14
CA GLN A 212 46.55 -21.81 45.93
C GLN A 212 46.87 -23.07 46.78
N VAL A 213 45.83 -23.76 47.29
CA VAL A 213 45.89 -24.98 48.10
C VAL A 213 44.85 -25.97 47.58
N ASP A 214 45.10 -27.28 47.69
CA ASP A 214 44.14 -28.30 47.25
C ASP A 214 43.02 -28.50 48.29
N PRO A 215 41.76 -28.11 48.01
CA PRO A 215 40.67 -28.28 48.96
C PRO A 215 40.27 -29.76 49.11
N SER A 216 39.84 -30.17 50.31
CA SER A 216 39.37 -31.54 50.54
C SER A 216 38.08 -31.83 49.76
N SER A 217 37.83 -33.11 49.47
CA SER A 217 36.60 -33.55 48.79
C SER A 217 35.33 -33.10 49.52
N THR A 218 35.33 -33.14 50.86
CA THR A 218 34.20 -32.73 51.70
C THR A 218 33.85 -31.25 51.55
N VAL A 219 34.86 -30.37 51.47
CA VAL A 219 34.65 -28.93 51.27
C VAL A 219 34.18 -28.64 49.85
N ILE A 220 34.72 -29.36 48.84
CA ILE A 220 34.24 -29.25 47.45
C ILE A 220 32.75 -29.67 47.36
N ASP A 221 32.36 -30.76 48.02
CA ASP A 221 30.98 -31.26 48.02
C ASP A 221 30.00 -30.31 48.71
N ASP A 222 30.41 -29.67 49.82
CA ASP A 222 29.59 -28.68 50.51
C ASP A 222 29.42 -27.40 49.67
N VAL A 223 30.52 -26.87 49.12
CA VAL A 223 30.49 -25.68 48.24
C VAL A 223 29.67 -25.96 46.98
N TRP A 224 29.88 -27.08 46.29
CA TRP A 224 29.13 -27.40 45.07
C TRP A 224 27.62 -27.54 45.35
N ARG A 225 27.24 -28.21 46.45
CA ARG A 225 25.82 -28.40 46.83
C ARG A 225 25.12 -27.08 47.18
N ARG A 226 25.79 -26.18 47.91
CA ARG A 226 25.20 -24.89 48.33
C ARG A 226 25.14 -23.86 47.21
N THR A 227 26.05 -23.93 46.24
CA THR A 227 26.13 -22.95 45.15
C THR A 227 25.44 -23.41 43.88
N GLY A 228 25.06 -24.68 43.78
CA GLY A 228 24.65 -25.30 42.51
C GLY A 228 25.75 -25.23 41.43
N GLY A 229 27.01 -24.99 41.81
CA GLY A 229 28.11 -24.73 40.88
C GLY A 229 28.13 -23.31 40.28
N ASN A 230 27.34 -22.36 40.76
CA ASN A 230 27.39 -20.97 40.27
C ASN A 230 28.79 -20.36 40.50
N PRO A 231 29.55 -19.98 39.43
CA PRO A 231 30.92 -19.50 39.56
C PRO A 231 31.10 -18.32 40.51
N PHE A 232 30.15 -17.38 40.52
CA PHE A 232 30.21 -16.23 41.43
C PHE A 232 30.13 -16.70 42.89
N LEU A 233 29.13 -17.51 43.23
CA LEU A 233 28.95 -18.02 44.60
C LEU A 233 30.09 -18.92 45.06
N VAL A 234 30.63 -19.75 44.15
CA VAL A 234 31.82 -20.57 44.42
C VAL A 234 33.00 -19.68 44.78
N ARG A 235 33.22 -18.59 44.02
CA ARG A 235 34.28 -17.61 44.31
C ARG A 235 34.07 -16.95 45.67
N GLU A 236 32.84 -16.56 46.00
CA GLU A 236 32.52 -15.91 47.27
C GLU A 236 32.74 -16.83 48.48
N LEU A 237 32.19 -18.04 48.47
CA LEU A 237 32.39 -19.01 49.55
C LEU A 237 33.87 -19.39 49.70
N THR A 238 34.59 -19.57 48.60
CA THR A 238 36.03 -19.87 48.65
C THR A 238 36.81 -18.76 49.35
N ARG A 239 36.51 -17.49 49.06
CA ARG A 239 37.17 -16.36 49.74
C ARG A 239 36.86 -16.29 51.23
N LEU A 240 35.61 -16.56 51.63
CA LEU A 240 35.26 -16.63 53.05
C LEU A 240 36.06 -17.72 53.77
N LEU A 241 36.21 -18.89 53.15
CA LEU A 241 37.01 -19.99 53.69
C LEU A 241 38.50 -19.63 53.80
N VAL A 242 39.06 -18.92 52.81
CA VAL A 242 40.44 -18.39 52.83
C VAL A 242 40.63 -17.41 53.99
N ALA A 243 39.72 -16.44 54.13
CA ALA A 243 39.80 -15.39 55.14
C ALA A 243 39.67 -15.92 56.58
N GLN A 244 38.96 -17.04 56.77
CA GLN A 244 38.77 -17.70 58.07
C GLN A 244 39.88 -18.72 58.42
N GLY A 245 40.87 -18.91 57.55
CA GLY A 245 41.97 -19.86 57.78
C GLY A 245 41.59 -21.34 57.67
N GLY A 246 40.41 -21.66 57.11
CA GLY A 246 39.80 -23.00 57.05
C GLY A 246 40.44 -23.98 56.06
N HIS A 247 41.72 -23.82 55.72
CA HIS A 247 42.43 -24.66 54.74
C HIS A 247 43.43 -25.64 55.36
N ARG A 248 43.63 -25.61 56.68
CA ARG A 248 44.58 -26.48 57.36
C ARG A 248 43.95 -27.78 57.83
N GLY A 249 43.63 -28.68 56.89
CA GLY A 249 43.48 -30.12 57.16
C GLY A 249 42.53 -30.53 58.29
N THR A 250 41.59 -29.69 58.71
CA THR A 250 40.59 -30.07 59.71
C THR A 250 39.47 -30.81 58.99
N GLU A 251 39.25 -32.07 59.37
CA GLU A 251 38.14 -32.92 58.92
C GLU A 251 36.74 -32.31 59.16
N HIS A 252 36.69 -31.18 59.87
CA HIS A 252 35.49 -30.38 60.06
C HIS A 252 35.65 -29.07 59.27
N ALA A 253 34.83 -28.91 58.23
CA ALA A 253 34.49 -27.58 57.76
C ALA A 253 33.93 -26.81 58.96
N PRO A 254 34.38 -25.58 59.29
CA PRO A 254 33.65 -24.78 60.25
C PRO A 254 32.19 -24.75 59.79
N SER A 255 31.27 -25.15 60.68
CA SER A 255 29.83 -25.11 60.41
C SER A 255 29.40 -23.65 60.35
N VAL A 256 29.78 -22.99 59.26
CA VAL A 256 29.31 -21.66 58.96
C VAL A 256 27.88 -21.89 58.45
N LEU A 257 26.94 -21.82 59.39
CA LEU A 257 25.52 -21.64 59.15
C LEU A 257 25.40 -20.33 58.35
N LEU A 258 25.41 -20.48 57.04
CA LEU A 258 25.01 -19.50 56.04
C LEU A 258 24.00 -20.29 55.21
N ASP A 259 22.73 -19.97 55.41
CA ASP A 259 21.61 -20.70 54.83
C ASP A 259 21.27 -20.13 53.45
N SER A 260 21.79 -18.94 53.10
CA SER A 260 21.52 -18.28 51.82
C SER A 260 22.71 -17.52 51.20
N VAL A 261 22.62 -17.27 49.88
CA VAL A 261 23.51 -16.36 49.12
C VAL A 261 23.53 -14.96 49.72
N ARG A 262 22.39 -14.51 50.22
CA ARG A 262 22.22 -13.18 50.82
C ARG A 262 23.08 -13.03 52.07
N ASP A 263 23.10 -14.04 52.93
CA ASP A 263 23.87 -14.02 54.17
C ASP A 263 25.39 -13.87 53.91
N ILE A 264 25.88 -14.43 52.79
CA ILE A 264 27.28 -14.32 52.34
C ILE A 264 27.59 -12.87 51.98
N LEU A 265 26.71 -12.22 51.22
CA LEU A 265 26.87 -10.86 50.74
C LEU A 265 26.70 -9.84 51.88
N GLU A 266 25.72 -10.03 52.75
CA GLU A 266 25.47 -9.20 53.93
C GLU A 266 26.67 -9.21 54.89
N ARG A 267 27.27 -10.38 55.14
CA ARG A 267 28.50 -10.45 55.96
C ARG A 267 29.68 -9.71 55.34
N ARG A 268 29.75 -9.63 54.00
CA ARG A 268 30.82 -8.90 53.31
C ARG A 268 30.60 -7.40 53.40
N LEU A 269 29.36 -6.95 53.21
CA LEU A 269 28.96 -5.55 53.40
C LEU A 269 29.16 -5.09 54.85
N ALA A 270 28.88 -5.95 55.84
CA ALA A 270 29.06 -5.65 57.27
C ALA A 270 30.53 -5.49 57.71
N ARG A 271 31.51 -5.82 56.86
CA ARG A 271 32.95 -5.60 57.14
C ARG A 271 33.45 -4.23 56.68
N LEU A 272 32.62 -3.48 55.94
CA LEU A 272 32.91 -2.13 55.50
C LEU A 272 32.61 -1.13 56.62
N SER A 273 33.26 0.03 56.56
CA SER A 273 32.93 1.18 57.39
C SER A 273 31.48 1.63 57.13
N GLN A 274 30.82 2.18 58.15
CA GLN A 274 29.45 2.71 58.00
C GLN A 274 29.36 3.77 56.87
N PRO A 275 30.29 4.74 56.74
CA PRO A 275 30.27 5.68 55.62
C PRO A 275 30.39 5.01 54.23
N CYS A 276 31.17 3.93 54.12
CA CYS A 276 31.28 3.17 52.87
C CYS A 276 29.98 2.41 52.57
N ALA A 277 29.32 1.85 53.58
CA ALA A 277 28.03 1.19 53.43
C ALA A 277 26.92 2.17 53.02
N ASP A 278 26.91 3.38 53.60
CA ASP A 278 25.98 4.45 53.23
C ASP A 278 26.20 4.91 51.78
N LEU A 279 27.46 5.11 51.37
CA LEU A 279 27.82 5.41 49.98
C LEU A 279 27.35 4.32 49.00
N LEU A 280 27.58 3.05 49.33
CA LEU A 280 27.13 1.93 48.51
C LEU A 280 25.61 1.83 48.44
N THR A 281 24.91 2.22 49.50
CA THR A 281 23.44 2.29 49.54
C THR A 281 22.92 3.37 48.60
N ILE A 282 23.53 4.56 48.59
CA ILE A 282 23.21 5.63 47.64
C ILE A 282 23.51 5.14 46.20
N ALA A 283 24.68 4.55 45.98
CA ALA A 283 25.07 3.99 44.68
C ALA A 283 24.08 2.93 44.18
N ALA A 284 23.59 2.07 45.07
CA ALA A 284 22.61 1.04 44.75
C ALA A 284 21.29 1.63 44.22
N VAL A 285 20.84 2.77 44.79
CA VAL A 285 19.63 3.48 44.33
C VAL A 285 19.85 4.19 42.99
N ILE A 286 21.04 4.74 42.73
CA ILE A 286 21.36 5.39 41.46
C ILE A 286 21.33 4.37 40.31
N GLY A 287 22.02 3.25 40.46
CA GLY A 287 22.06 2.22 39.43
C GLY A 287 23.38 1.43 39.39
N PRO A 288 23.53 0.57 38.37
CA PRO A 288 24.71 -0.30 38.23
C PRO A 288 25.99 0.44 37.84
N GLN A 289 25.87 1.58 37.15
CA GLN A 289 26.96 2.49 36.82
C GLN A 289 26.68 3.87 37.42
N VAL A 290 27.61 4.36 38.22
CA VAL A 290 27.39 5.54 39.04
C VAL A 290 28.47 6.59 38.78
N ARG A 291 28.04 7.79 38.39
CA ARG A 291 28.93 8.94 38.20
C ARG A 291 29.47 9.43 39.54
N ARG A 292 30.78 9.69 39.60
CA ARG A 292 31.46 10.16 40.82
C ARG A 292 30.92 11.52 41.26
N GLU A 293 30.63 12.40 40.30
CA GLU A 293 30.09 13.74 40.53
C GLU A 293 28.71 13.70 41.18
N LEU A 294 27.89 12.69 40.82
CA LEU A 294 26.57 12.50 41.40
C LEU A 294 26.67 11.95 42.84
N LEU A 295 27.56 10.98 43.09
CA LEU A 295 27.82 10.49 44.45
C LEU A 295 28.33 11.60 45.36
N ALA A 296 29.31 12.38 44.90
CA ALA A 296 29.88 13.49 45.66
C ALA A 296 28.82 14.51 46.10
N ARG A 297 27.79 14.76 45.27
CA ARG A 297 26.69 15.68 45.59
C ARG A 297 25.67 15.13 46.58
N LEU A 298 25.51 13.81 46.62
CA LEU A 298 24.55 13.16 47.51
C LEU A 298 25.13 12.85 48.89
N MET A 299 26.45 12.96 49.03
CA MET A 299 27.13 12.87 50.31
C MET A 299 27.11 14.23 51.01
N ASP A 300 26.83 14.22 52.32
CA ASP A 300 26.84 15.44 53.15
C ASP A 300 28.26 16.02 53.36
N ASP A 301 29.30 15.17 53.29
CA ASP A 301 30.72 15.56 53.30
C ASP A 301 31.47 14.86 52.15
N PRO A 302 31.92 15.59 51.11
CA PRO A 302 32.64 15.01 49.97
C PRO A 302 34.12 14.68 50.25
N GLY A 303 34.66 15.09 51.40
CA GLY A 303 36.08 14.94 51.76
C GLY A 303 36.66 13.51 51.69
N PRO A 304 35.90 12.43 52.00
CA PRO A 304 36.42 11.06 51.98
C PRO A 304 35.98 10.22 50.77
N LEU A 305 35.39 10.79 49.70
CA LEU A 305 34.83 9.97 48.60
C LEU A 305 35.83 8.97 48.01
N GLU A 306 37.05 9.41 47.71
CA GLU A 306 38.08 8.55 47.13
C GLU A 306 38.53 7.45 48.09
N ASP A 307 38.63 7.74 49.39
CA ASP A 307 38.97 6.75 50.42
C ASP A 307 37.88 5.67 50.54
N LEU A 308 36.59 6.06 50.46
CA LEU A 308 35.47 5.13 50.49
C LEU A 308 35.36 4.29 49.21
N LEU A 309 35.62 4.88 48.04
CA LEU A 309 35.68 4.15 46.78
C LEU A 309 36.83 3.13 46.80
N LEU A 310 37.99 3.52 47.32
CA LEU A 310 39.13 2.63 47.50
C LEU A 310 38.80 1.49 48.46
N GLU A 311 38.12 1.76 49.58
CA GLU A 311 37.65 0.75 50.52
C GLU A 311 36.72 -0.26 49.81
N ALA A 312 35.72 0.23 49.07
CA ALA A 312 34.75 -0.60 48.36
C ALA A 312 35.38 -1.43 47.23
N SER A 313 36.34 -0.88 46.47
CA SER A 313 37.09 -1.60 45.43
C SER A 313 38.06 -2.62 46.02
N THR A 314 38.75 -2.30 47.13
CA THR A 314 39.62 -3.24 47.86
C THR A 314 38.81 -4.42 48.39
N ALA A 315 37.62 -4.14 48.91
CA ALA A 315 36.65 -5.15 49.32
C ALA A 315 35.99 -5.86 48.13
N ARG A 316 36.33 -5.50 46.87
CA ARG A 316 35.74 -5.93 45.58
C ARG A 316 34.22 -6.01 45.62
N VAL A 317 33.58 -4.99 46.20
CA VAL A 317 32.15 -4.73 46.06
C VAL A 317 31.94 -3.89 44.79
N LEU A 318 32.77 -2.86 44.60
CA LEU A 318 32.92 -2.16 43.33
C LEU A 318 34.02 -2.80 42.47
N ALA A 319 33.87 -2.72 41.15
CA ALA A 319 34.92 -3.07 40.20
C ALA A 319 36.07 -2.06 40.28
N GLU A 320 37.27 -2.48 39.87
CA GLU A 320 38.37 -1.53 39.67
C GLU A 320 38.00 -0.58 38.52
N PRO A 321 38.17 0.74 38.70
CA PRO A 321 37.79 1.72 37.70
C PRO A 321 38.71 1.61 36.47
N ALA A 322 38.13 1.62 35.27
CA ALA A 322 38.89 1.58 34.01
C ALA A 322 39.72 2.86 33.76
N SER A 323 39.37 3.96 34.43
CA SER A 323 40.09 5.24 34.44
C SER A 323 39.89 5.92 35.79
N GLU A 324 40.86 6.72 36.24
CA GLU A 324 40.80 7.41 37.55
C GLU A 324 39.54 8.29 37.70
N THR A 325 39.04 8.89 36.61
CA THR A 325 37.83 9.73 36.60
C THR A 325 36.58 9.01 36.08
N GLY A 326 36.64 7.69 35.89
CA GLY A 326 35.54 6.91 35.31
C GLY A 326 34.39 6.66 36.29
N PRO A 327 33.19 6.28 35.78
CA PRO A 327 32.07 5.90 36.63
C PRO A 327 32.41 4.66 37.47
N CYS A 328 31.86 4.61 38.67
CA CYS A 328 31.95 3.48 39.57
C CYS A 328 30.94 2.41 39.17
N ARG A 329 31.33 1.13 39.20
CA ARG A 329 30.43 0.02 38.86
C ARG A 329 30.46 -1.03 39.96
N PHE A 330 29.33 -1.61 40.30
CA PHE A 330 29.31 -2.82 41.13
C PHE A 330 30.05 -3.96 40.44
N SER A 331 30.93 -4.64 41.17
CA SER A 331 31.64 -5.82 40.69
C SER A 331 30.67 -6.95 40.33
N HIS A 332 29.52 -7.00 41.00
CA HIS A 332 28.43 -7.92 40.72
C HIS A 332 27.09 -7.33 41.18
N ASP A 333 26.05 -7.59 40.41
CA ASP A 333 24.72 -7.02 40.61
C ASP A 333 24.05 -7.47 41.93
N LEU A 334 24.27 -8.73 42.33
CA LEU A 334 23.84 -9.26 43.63
C LEU A 334 24.19 -8.38 44.86
N PHE A 335 25.29 -7.61 44.83
CA PHE A 335 25.59 -6.65 45.92
C PHE A 335 24.56 -5.53 45.98
N ARG A 336 24.23 -4.97 44.81
CA ARG A 336 23.23 -3.93 44.68
C ARG A 336 21.84 -4.46 45.04
N GLU A 337 21.46 -5.64 44.55
CA GLU A 337 20.19 -6.29 44.92
C GLU A 337 20.08 -6.49 46.45
N THR A 338 21.16 -6.93 47.10
CA THR A 338 21.21 -7.11 48.56
C THR A 338 21.03 -5.79 49.30
N LEU A 339 21.71 -4.72 48.86
CA LEU A 339 21.58 -3.38 49.43
C LEU A 339 20.15 -2.82 49.23
N MET A 340 19.60 -2.94 48.03
CA MET A 340 18.23 -2.50 47.70
C MET A 340 17.17 -3.24 48.51
N ALA A 341 17.33 -4.55 48.71
CA ALA A 341 16.41 -5.37 49.50
C ALA A 341 16.48 -5.08 51.01
N GLY A 342 17.49 -4.34 51.47
CA GLY A 342 17.61 -3.86 52.85
C GLY A 342 16.91 -2.53 53.12
N LEU A 343 16.46 -1.81 52.08
CA LEU A 343 15.87 -0.48 52.23
C LEU A 343 14.36 -0.53 52.48
N THR A 344 13.87 0.34 53.38
CA THR A 344 12.42 0.57 53.49
C THR A 344 11.91 1.39 52.29
N PRO A 345 10.62 1.26 51.91
CA PRO A 345 10.03 2.05 50.84
C PRO A 345 10.22 3.57 51.00
N GLU A 346 10.12 4.09 52.22
CA GLU A 346 10.27 5.52 52.52
C GLU A 346 11.72 5.98 52.33
N HIS A 347 12.68 5.17 52.76
CA HIS A 347 14.10 5.49 52.58
C HIS A 347 14.49 5.44 51.10
N ARG A 348 14.01 4.43 50.36
CA ARG A 348 14.19 4.33 48.90
C ARG A 348 13.60 5.55 48.18
N THR A 349 12.38 5.96 48.51
CA THR A 349 11.73 7.15 47.96
C THR A 349 12.56 8.41 48.20
N ARG A 350 13.08 8.58 49.42
CA ARG A 350 13.91 9.73 49.80
C ARG A 350 15.21 9.79 49.00
N LEU A 351 15.89 8.65 48.83
CA LEU A 351 17.13 8.58 48.05
C LEU A 351 16.89 8.85 46.55
N HIS A 352 15.80 8.32 45.97
CA HIS A 352 15.45 8.65 44.58
C HIS A 352 15.13 10.15 44.40
N LEU A 353 14.42 10.78 45.35
CA LEU A 353 14.17 12.22 45.31
C LEU A 353 15.46 13.03 45.39
N ALA A 354 16.38 12.66 46.28
CA ALA A 354 17.68 13.31 46.41
C ALA A 354 18.50 13.17 45.11
N ALA A 355 18.56 11.97 44.53
CA ALA A 355 19.21 11.72 43.26
C ALA A 355 18.61 12.55 42.12
N GLY A 356 17.28 12.60 41.99
CA GLY A 356 16.59 13.43 40.99
C GLY A 356 16.93 14.92 41.11
N ARG A 357 16.96 15.47 42.33
CA ARG A 357 17.36 16.87 42.57
C ARG A 357 18.83 17.13 42.23
N ALA A 358 19.73 16.21 42.58
CA ALA A 358 21.14 16.34 42.25
C ALA A 358 21.38 16.30 40.72
N LEU A 359 20.67 15.42 40.01
CA LEU A 359 20.66 15.35 38.55
C LEU A 359 20.12 16.63 37.90
N GLN A 360 19.04 17.18 38.44
CA GLN A 360 18.47 18.44 37.97
C GLN A 360 19.48 19.60 38.11
N ALA A 361 20.18 19.67 39.25
CA ALA A 361 21.23 20.66 39.46
C ALA A 361 22.42 20.47 38.50
N LEU A 362 22.86 19.23 38.27
CA LEU A 362 23.91 18.92 37.28
C LEU A 362 23.53 19.42 35.89
N SER A 363 22.29 19.15 35.47
CA SER A 363 21.74 19.61 34.19
C SER A 363 21.75 21.14 34.07
N ALA A 364 21.35 21.85 35.14
CA ALA A 364 21.37 23.31 35.19
C ALA A 364 22.78 23.92 35.07
N GLU A 365 23.81 23.18 35.46
CA GLU A 365 25.22 23.56 35.33
C GLU A 365 25.82 23.20 33.96
N GLY A 366 25.02 22.67 33.04
CA GLY A 366 25.45 22.27 31.70
C GLY A 366 26.11 20.89 31.64
N ILE A 367 26.07 20.12 32.72
CA ILE A 367 26.54 18.73 32.71
C ILE A 367 25.47 17.88 32.02
N PRO A 368 25.80 17.11 30.96
CA PRO A 368 24.82 16.28 30.26
C PRO A 368 24.13 15.30 31.20
N VAL A 369 22.80 15.38 31.27
CA VAL A 369 21.93 14.44 31.99
C VAL A 369 20.84 13.99 31.03
N HIS A 370 20.62 12.69 30.96
CA HIS A 370 19.58 12.15 30.10
C HIS A 370 18.19 12.40 30.72
N PRO A 371 17.20 12.88 29.95
CA PRO A 371 15.84 13.11 30.46
C PRO A 371 15.20 11.86 31.10
N ALA A 372 15.45 10.68 30.52
CA ALA A 372 14.96 9.41 31.07
C ALA A 372 15.53 9.08 32.46
N GLU A 373 16.82 9.34 32.69
CA GLU A 373 17.50 9.15 33.99
C GLU A 373 16.82 10.01 35.07
N LEU A 374 16.58 11.28 34.75
CA LEU A 374 15.89 12.21 35.64
C LEU A 374 14.44 11.79 35.92
N ALA A 375 13.71 11.39 34.87
CA ALA A 375 12.33 10.95 34.97
C ALA A 375 12.17 9.70 35.85
N ALA A 376 13.08 8.73 35.75
CA ALA A 376 13.03 7.51 36.56
C ALA A 376 13.17 7.80 38.06
N HIS A 377 14.12 8.66 38.45
CA HIS A 377 14.31 9.05 39.84
C HIS A 377 13.11 9.82 40.41
N PHE A 378 12.57 10.79 39.69
CA PHE A 378 11.39 11.49 40.16
C PHE A 378 10.13 10.61 40.16
N TYR A 379 9.97 9.71 39.19
CA TYR A 379 8.84 8.78 39.18
C TYR A 379 8.89 7.79 40.35
N ALA A 380 10.07 7.27 40.70
CA ALA A 380 10.26 6.48 41.91
C ALA A 380 9.94 7.27 43.20
N ALA A 381 9.97 8.61 43.14
CA ALA A 381 9.59 9.53 44.20
C ALA A 381 8.23 10.23 43.99
N VAL A 382 7.37 9.72 43.11
CA VAL A 382 6.14 10.40 42.64
C VAL A 382 5.15 10.71 43.77
N THR A 383 5.17 9.97 44.88
CA THR A 383 4.34 10.27 46.07
C THR A 383 4.75 11.57 46.77
N THR A 384 6.01 11.97 46.66
CA THR A 384 6.60 13.11 47.38
C THR A 384 6.84 14.30 46.46
N ALA A 385 7.10 14.07 45.17
CA ALA A 385 7.36 15.10 44.16
C ALA A 385 6.61 14.83 42.85
N PRO A 386 5.26 14.81 42.85
CA PRO A 386 4.47 14.47 41.67
C PRO A 386 4.66 15.48 40.51
N GLU A 387 4.83 16.78 40.80
CA GLU A 387 5.06 17.80 39.77
C GLU A 387 6.40 17.62 39.05
N ASP A 388 7.48 17.31 39.79
CA ASP A 388 8.80 17.05 39.21
C ASP A 388 8.80 15.75 38.40
N ALA A 389 8.08 14.73 38.89
CA ALA A 389 7.88 13.47 38.18
C ALA A 389 7.13 13.69 36.85
N MET A 390 6.05 14.47 36.85
CA MET A 390 5.30 14.81 35.66
C MET A 390 6.17 15.55 34.64
N ARG A 391 6.83 16.65 35.05
CA ARG A 391 7.67 17.46 34.15
C ARG A 391 8.84 16.67 33.56
N SER A 392 9.50 15.87 34.39
CA SER A 392 10.63 15.05 33.93
C SER A 392 10.18 13.93 33.00
N ALA A 393 9.05 13.28 33.28
CA ALA A 393 8.47 12.27 32.41
C ALA A 393 8.02 12.86 31.05
N MET A 394 7.46 14.07 31.03
CA MET A 394 7.15 14.77 29.77
C MET A 394 8.41 15.01 28.93
N ALA A 395 9.49 15.49 29.56
CA ALA A 395 10.77 15.71 28.88
C ALA A 395 11.39 14.42 28.35
N ALA A 396 11.28 13.31 29.10
CA ALA A 396 11.74 11.99 28.66
C ALA A 396 10.90 11.42 27.51
N GLY A 397 9.59 11.64 27.53
CA GLY A 397 8.70 11.29 26.43
C GLY A 397 9.06 12.05 25.16
N GLU A 398 9.29 13.36 25.25
CA GLU A 398 9.70 14.19 24.11
C GLU A 398 11.06 13.77 23.53
N ASP A 399 12.07 13.49 24.38
CA ASP A 399 13.35 12.96 23.91
C ASP A 399 13.17 11.62 23.18
N SER A 400 12.37 10.70 23.73
CA SER A 400 12.07 9.41 23.09
C SER A 400 11.34 9.58 21.76
N ARG A 401 10.35 10.47 21.70
CA ARG A 401 9.60 10.81 20.49
C ARG A 401 10.52 11.37 19.40
N SER A 402 11.44 12.26 19.77
CA SER A 402 12.42 12.84 18.83
C SER A 402 13.39 11.80 18.23
N ARG A 403 13.60 10.69 18.96
CA ARG A 403 14.41 9.53 18.53
C ARG A 403 13.60 8.43 17.85
N LEU A 404 12.30 8.65 17.61
CA LEU A 404 11.38 7.65 17.03
C LEU A 404 11.19 6.39 17.90
N ALA A 405 11.39 6.53 19.21
CA ALA A 405 11.15 5.52 20.23
C ALA A 405 9.74 5.68 20.80
N PHE A 406 8.74 5.37 19.98
CA PHE A 406 7.36 5.70 20.28
C PHE A 406 6.80 4.88 21.45
N GLU A 407 7.19 3.61 21.60
CA GLU A 407 6.80 2.79 22.76
C GLU A 407 7.31 3.37 24.09
N GLU A 408 8.57 3.77 24.12
CA GLU A 408 9.20 4.41 25.28
C GLU A 408 8.58 5.78 25.55
N SER A 409 8.26 6.54 24.51
CA SER A 409 7.51 7.79 24.61
C SER A 409 6.14 7.59 25.26
N CYS A 410 5.39 6.56 24.87
CA CYS A 410 4.11 6.24 25.47
C CYS A 410 4.23 5.92 26.96
N GLU A 411 5.23 5.10 27.33
CA GLU A 411 5.47 4.74 28.72
C GLU A 411 5.79 5.98 29.58
N HIS A 412 6.62 6.89 29.07
CA HIS A 412 6.90 8.15 29.76
C HIS A 412 5.66 9.04 29.89
N TYR A 413 4.82 9.17 28.85
CA TYR A 413 3.58 9.96 28.96
C TYR A 413 2.54 9.31 29.87
N ARG A 414 2.45 7.98 29.94
CA ARG A 414 1.62 7.27 30.95
C ARG A 414 2.10 7.54 32.37
N ARG A 415 3.42 7.55 32.60
CA ARG A 415 4.00 7.94 33.89
C ARG A 415 3.69 9.39 34.25
N ALA A 416 3.74 10.29 33.27
CA ALA A 416 3.34 11.69 33.46
C ALA A 416 1.86 11.82 33.84
N HIS A 417 0.95 11.03 33.25
CA HIS A 417 -0.45 10.97 33.67
C HIS A 417 -0.61 10.51 35.12
N VAL A 418 0.07 9.42 35.52
CA VAL A 418 0.03 8.91 36.90
C VAL A 418 0.57 9.96 37.89
N ALA A 419 1.62 10.70 37.50
CA ALA A 419 2.17 11.77 38.31
C ALA A 419 1.20 12.96 38.43
N LEU A 420 0.57 13.37 37.32
CA LEU A 420 -0.45 14.43 37.29
C LEU A 420 -1.63 14.09 38.21
N ASP A 421 -2.15 12.87 38.18
CA ASP A 421 -3.26 12.44 39.03
C ASP A 421 -2.93 12.48 40.54
N ARG A 422 -1.64 12.60 40.91
CA ARG A 422 -1.16 12.75 42.28
C ARG A 422 -0.82 14.18 42.67
N THR A 423 -0.86 15.12 41.73
CA THR A 423 -0.70 16.55 42.03
C THR A 423 -1.93 17.11 42.75
N THR A 424 -1.73 18.15 43.55
CA THR A 424 -2.84 18.88 44.16
C THR A 424 -3.46 19.80 43.10
N ASP A 425 -4.74 19.60 42.80
CA ASP A 425 -5.50 20.36 41.78
C ASP A 425 -4.88 20.27 40.36
N PRO A 426 -4.93 19.08 39.72
CA PRO A 426 -4.32 18.86 38.41
C PRO A 426 -4.96 19.74 37.33
N ASP A 427 -4.15 20.58 36.67
CA ASP A 427 -4.61 21.44 35.58
C ASP A 427 -5.20 20.61 34.42
N PRO A 428 -6.50 20.78 34.10
CA PRO A 428 -7.12 20.12 32.96
C PRO A 428 -6.44 20.39 31.61
N ALA A 429 -5.81 21.56 31.43
CA ALA A 429 -5.09 21.89 30.20
C ALA A 429 -3.82 21.04 30.05
N VAL A 430 -3.05 20.85 31.13
CA VAL A 430 -1.89 19.95 31.14
C VAL A 430 -2.33 18.50 30.89
N ARG A 431 -3.47 18.08 31.46
CA ARG A 431 -4.05 16.76 31.19
C ARG A 431 -4.36 16.58 29.70
N LEU A 432 -4.95 17.59 29.06
CA LEU A 432 -5.28 17.56 27.64
C LEU A 432 -4.03 17.44 26.77
N GLU A 433 -3.00 18.24 27.06
CA GLU A 433 -1.73 18.20 26.36
C GLU A 433 -1.07 16.82 26.46
N LEU A 434 -1.02 16.25 27.67
CA LEU A 434 -0.52 14.89 27.90
C LEU A 434 -1.30 13.82 27.14
N THR A 435 -2.64 13.91 27.14
CA THR A 435 -3.48 12.95 26.40
C THR A 435 -3.22 13.03 24.90
N LEU A 436 -3.02 14.23 24.34
CA LEU A 436 -2.68 14.41 22.93
C LEU A 436 -1.30 13.83 22.59
N LEU A 437 -0.30 14.09 23.43
CA LEU A 437 1.06 13.55 23.27
C LEU A 437 1.08 12.02 23.35
N LEU A 438 0.33 11.44 24.29
CA LEU A 438 0.17 9.99 24.40
C LEU A 438 -0.56 9.41 23.19
N ALA A 439 -1.67 10.02 22.75
CA ALA A 439 -2.41 9.57 21.58
C ALA A 439 -1.55 9.56 20.31
N ASP A 440 -0.76 10.62 20.11
CA ASP A 440 0.22 10.71 19.03
C ASP A 440 1.29 9.63 19.14
N ALA A 441 1.92 9.46 20.32
CA ALA A 441 2.92 8.41 20.50
C ALA A 441 2.35 7.00 20.28
N ASP A 442 1.14 6.70 20.76
CA ASP A 442 0.49 5.39 20.61
C ASP A 442 0.13 5.11 19.14
N ALA A 443 -0.42 6.11 18.43
CA ALA A 443 -0.65 6.07 16.99
C ALA A 443 0.64 5.78 16.20
N ARG A 444 1.75 6.41 16.60
CA ARG A 444 3.06 6.18 15.99
C ARG A 444 3.70 4.85 16.41
N ALA A 445 3.29 4.29 17.55
CA ALA A 445 3.72 2.98 18.06
C ALA A 445 3.11 1.81 17.26
N GLY A 446 1.93 2.02 16.65
CA GLY A 446 1.23 1.04 15.81
C GLY A 446 0.16 0.22 16.54
N HIS A 447 -0.44 0.74 17.62
CA HIS A 447 -1.42 0.03 18.45
C HIS A 447 -2.87 0.22 17.95
N SER A 448 -3.14 -0.38 16.79
CA SER A 448 -4.26 -0.10 15.87
C SER A 448 -5.73 0.03 16.40
N PRO A 449 -6.16 -0.46 17.58
CA PRO A 449 -7.52 -0.12 18.10
C PRO A 449 -7.55 0.89 19.26
N ALA A 450 -6.54 0.90 20.15
CA ALA A 450 -6.53 1.71 21.37
C ALA A 450 -6.22 3.19 21.10
N ASP A 451 -5.49 3.48 20.02
CA ASP A 451 -5.03 4.82 19.62
C ASP A 451 -6.19 5.81 19.38
N ARG A 452 -7.34 5.31 18.92
CA ARG A 452 -8.53 6.13 18.64
C ARG A 452 -9.19 6.61 19.93
N ASP A 453 -9.22 5.76 20.96
CA ASP A 453 -9.81 6.15 22.25
C ASP A 453 -9.02 7.27 22.91
N ALA A 454 -7.71 7.31 22.74
CA ALA A 454 -6.88 8.40 23.24
C ALA A 454 -7.22 9.73 22.55
N TYR A 455 -7.32 9.76 21.22
CA TYR A 455 -7.76 10.96 20.50
C TYR A 455 -9.21 11.36 20.83
N ARG A 456 -10.13 10.41 21.01
CA ARG A 456 -11.50 10.68 21.47
C ARG A 456 -11.53 11.31 22.86
N GLN A 457 -10.71 10.80 23.79
CA GLN A 457 -10.60 11.34 25.13
C GLN A 457 -10.03 12.76 25.13
N ALA A 458 -8.99 13.02 24.31
CA ALA A 458 -8.44 14.35 24.10
C ALA A 458 -9.50 15.31 23.54
N ALA A 459 -10.22 14.91 22.48
CA ALA A 459 -11.30 15.70 21.89
C ALA A 459 -12.40 16.03 22.90
N ALA A 460 -12.84 15.04 23.69
CA ALA A 460 -13.85 15.26 24.72
C ALA A 460 -13.39 16.22 25.83
N LEU A 461 -12.12 16.19 26.20
CA LEU A 461 -11.53 17.11 27.18
C LEU A 461 -11.36 18.52 26.61
N ALA A 462 -10.87 18.64 25.35
CA ALA A 462 -10.80 19.91 24.64
C ALA A 462 -12.17 20.59 24.55
N ARG A 463 -13.22 19.83 24.23
CA ARG A 463 -14.60 20.33 24.19
C ARG A 463 -15.07 20.88 25.54
N ARG A 464 -14.75 20.19 26.65
CA ARG A 464 -15.09 20.68 28.01
C ARG A 464 -14.36 21.96 28.39
N LEU A 465 -13.14 22.15 27.88
CA LEU A 465 -12.31 23.32 28.14
C LEU A 465 -12.58 24.48 27.17
N GLY A 466 -13.35 24.25 26.10
CA GLY A 466 -13.58 25.25 25.05
C GLY A 466 -12.34 25.53 24.21
N ASP A 467 -11.39 24.58 24.14
CA ASP A 467 -10.14 24.74 23.40
C ASP A 467 -10.27 24.19 21.96
N ALA A 468 -10.64 25.08 21.04
CA ALA A 468 -10.83 24.75 19.64
C ALA A 468 -9.54 24.26 18.94
N GLU A 469 -8.36 24.75 19.35
CA GLU A 469 -7.08 24.37 18.73
C GLU A 469 -6.70 22.93 19.08
N ARG A 470 -6.85 22.55 20.35
CA ARG A 470 -6.57 21.18 20.80
C ARG A 470 -7.62 20.20 20.29
N LEU A 471 -8.88 20.65 20.15
CA LEU A 471 -9.93 19.86 19.49
C LEU A 471 -9.55 19.54 18.03
N ALA A 472 -9.14 20.55 17.27
CA ALA A 472 -8.67 20.36 15.89
C ALA A 472 -7.42 19.48 15.81
N THR A 473 -6.51 19.59 16.77
CA THR A 473 -5.32 18.73 16.86
C THR A 473 -5.70 17.25 17.08
N ALA A 474 -6.65 16.98 17.97
CA ALA A 474 -7.18 15.63 18.17
C ALA A 474 -7.86 15.08 16.89
N ALA A 475 -8.63 15.92 16.20
CA ALA A 475 -9.31 15.57 14.96
C ALA A 475 -8.33 15.23 13.84
N LEU A 476 -7.26 16.02 13.69
CA LEU A 476 -6.18 15.77 12.73
C LEU A 476 -5.40 14.48 13.06
N GLY A 477 -5.17 14.21 14.34
CA GLY A 477 -4.57 12.96 14.78
C GLY A 477 -5.42 11.73 14.42
N LEU A 478 -6.73 11.82 14.61
CA LEU A 478 -7.68 10.78 14.21
C LEU A 478 -7.71 10.58 12.69
N HIS A 479 -7.68 11.66 11.91
CA HIS A 479 -7.56 11.63 10.44
C HIS A 479 -6.28 10.91 9.98
N ALA A 480 -5.14 11.18 10.64
CA ALA A 480 -3.85 10.61 10.29
C ALA A 480 -3.78 9.07 10.46
N LEU A 481 -4.67 8.47 11.24
CA LEU A 481 -4.75 7.01 11.43
C LEU A 481 -5.23 6.24 10.18
N GLY A 482 -5.72 6.92 9.15
CA GLY A 482 -5.88 6.35 7.80
C GLY A 482 -7.29 5.91 7.40
N TRP A 483 -7.39 5.48 6.13
CA TRP A 483 -8.60 5.60 5.30
C TRP A 483 -9.48 4.35 5.18
N ARG A 484 -9.04 3.20 5.69
CA ARG A 484 -9.84 1.96 5.66
C ARG A 484 -10.77 1.82 6.88
N GLN A 485 -11.15 2.94 7.48
CA GLN A 485 -11.84 3.00 8.76
C GLN A 485 -13.10 3.88 8.68
N ASP A 486 -13.91 3.88 9.73
CA ASP A 486 -15.12 4.71 9.83
C ASP A 486 -14.76 6.21 9.77
N HIS A 487 -14.97 6.82 8.59
CA HIS A 487 -14.77 8.25 8.33
C HIS A 487 -15.82 9.11 9.03
N ALA A 488 -16.98 8.57 9.40
CA ALA A 488 -18.08 9.36 9.94
C ALA A 488 -17.69 10.08 11.24
N GLU A 489 -16.93 9.42 12.10
CA GLU A 489 -16.43 10.01 13.35
C GLU A 489 -15.41 11.12 13.10
N ALA A 490 -14.43 10.88 12.22
CA ALA A 490 -13.43 11.88 11.87
C ALA A 490 -14.08 13.10 11.20
N ILE A 491 -15.01 12.90 10.26
CA ILE A 491 -15.78 13.95 9.61
C ILE A 491 -16.57 14.79 10.62
N ALA A 492 -17.26 14.14 11.56
CA ALA A 492 -18.03 14.84 12.59
C ALA A 492 -17.14 15.72 13.47
N LEU A 493 -16.01 15.17 13.94
CA LEU A 493 -15.08 15.88 14.80
C LEU A 493 -14.34 17.00 14.06
N LEU A 494 -13.91 16.77 12.82
CA LEU A 494 -13.28 17.78 11.97
C LEU A 494 -14.25 18.91 11.61
N THR A 495 -15.52 18.58 11.33
CA THR A 495 -16.57 19.61 11.10
C THR A 495 -16.71 20.51 12.32
N GLU A 496 -16.91 19.92 13.51
CA GLU A 496 -17.01 20.68 14.77
C GLU A 496 -15.75 21.54 15.01
N SER A 497 -14.57 20.98 14.75
CA SER A 497 -13.29 21.68 14.92
C SER A 497 -13.17 22.90 14.01
N VAL A 498 -13.52 22.75 12.72
CA VAL A 498 -13.47 23.84 11.73
C VAL A 498 -14.46 24.95 12.09
N ASP A 499 -15.65 24.60 12.58
CA ASP A 499 -16.69 25.55 12.99
C ASP A 499 -16.29 26.36 14.23
N LEU A 500 -15.53 25.75 15.15
CA LEU A 500 -15.07 26.40 16.39
C LEU A 500 -13.75 27.17 16.24
N LEU A 501 -12.90 26.81 15.27
CA LEU A 501 -11.65 27.50 15.02
C LEU A 501 -11.90 28.94 14.52
N PRO A 502 -11.13 29.94 14.98
CA PRO A 502 -11.23 31.30 14.46
C PRO A 502 -10.98 31.38 12.96
N ASP A 503 -11.63 32.31 12.25
CA ASP A 503 -11.41 32.56 10.81
C ASP A 503 -10.01 33.12 10.46
N ALA A 504 -9.16 33.35 11.47
CA ALA A 504 -7.77 33.76 11.25
C ALA A 504 -7.03 32.71 10.41
N PRO A 505 -6.21 33.13 9.42
CA PRO A 505 -5.50 32.20 8.56
C PRO A 505 -4.32 31.58 9.30
N THR A 506 -4.57 30.46 9.97
CA THR A 506 -3.55 29.65 10.67
C THR A 506 -3.27 28.35 9.94
N ALA A 507 -2.08 27.78 10.14
CA ALA A 507 -1.71 26.49 9.57
C ALA A 507 -2.63 25.37 10.07
N LEU A 508 -3.04 25.43 11.35
CA LEU A 508 -3.97 24.48 11.95
C LEU A 508 -5.34 24.49 11.27
N ARG A 509 -5.90 25.69 11.00
CA ARG A 509 -7.18 25.83 10.27
C ARG A 509 -7.07 25.28 8.86
N ALA A 510 -6.03 25.65 8.12
CA ALA A 510 -5.80 25.16 6.76
C ALA A 510 -5.71 23.63 6.71
N ARG A 511 -5.00 23.01 7.68
CA ARG A 511 -4.91 21.55 7.80
C ARG A 511 -6.22 20.89 8.15
N ALA A 512 -6.98 21.44 9.11
CA ALA A 512 -8.28 20.90 9.49
C ALA A 512 -9.27 20.92 8.32
N LEU A 513 -9.30 22.01 7.54
CA LEU A 513 -10.09 22.12 6.31
C LEU A 513 -9.67 21.07 5.27
N ALA A 514 -8.36 20.93 5.02
CA ALA A 514 -7.82 19.96 4.09
C ALA A 514 -8.10 18.50 4.50
N ALA A 515 -7.97 18.18 5.79
CA ALA A 515 -8.29 16.86 6.33
C ALA A 515 -9.79 16.54 6.18
N LEU A 516 -10.67 17.50 6.52
CA LEU A 516 -12.12 17.35 6.34
C LEU A 516 -12.49 17.12 4.87
N ALA A 517 -11.88 17.88 3.96
CA ALA A 517 -12.09 17.71 2.52
C ALA A 517 -11.71 16.29 2.07
N ARG A 518 -10.56 15.77 2.52
CA ARG A 518 -10.10 14.41 2.20
C ARG A 518 -11.04 13.35 2.77
N ASP A 519 -11.45 13.45 4.03
CA ASP A 519 -12.35 12.44 4.62
C ASP A 519 -13.73 12.45 3.97
N LEU A 520 -14.26 13.63 3.60
CA LEU A 520 -15.51 13.72 2.82
C LEU A 520 -15.37 13.13 1.41
N TYR A 521 -14.19 13.25 0.79
CA TYR A 521 -13.89 12.66 -0.51
C TYR A 521 -13.76 11.12 -0.40
N HIS A 522 -13.10 10.61 0.64
CA HIS A 522 -12.85 9.17 0.82
C HIS A 522 -13.91 8.43 1.64
N ALA A 523 -14.97 9.11 2.07
CA ALA A 523 -16.13 8.51 2.73
C ALA A 523 -16.82 7.46 1.84
N ARG A 524 -17.65 6.60 2.44
CA ARG A 524 -18.49 5.64 1.68
C ARG A 524 -19.52 6.40 0.83
N ALA A 525 -19.99 5.77 -0.25
CA ALA A 525 -20.90 6.36 -1.22
C ALA A 525 -22.14 7.07 -0.61
N GLU A 526 -22.67 6.57 0.51
CA GLU A 526 -23.83 7.14 1.20
C GLU A 526 -23.53 8.44 1.99
N GLN A 527 -22.26 8.72 2.28
CA GLN A 527 -21.76 9.83 3.11
C GLN A 527 -20.89 10.83 2.32
N GLN A 528 -20.68 10.59 1.03
CA GLN A 528 -19.84 11.42 0.17
C GLN A 528 -20.51 12.76 -0.17
N ASP A 529 -19.76 13.85 0.01
CA ASP A 529 -20.16 15.20 -0.38
C ASP A 529 -19.02 15.90 -1.13
N TRP A 530 -18.90 15.59 -2.42
CA TRP A 530 -17.82 16.09 -3.28
C TRP A 530 -17.81 17.60 -3.45
N GLN A 531 -19.00 18.19 -3.50
CA GLN A 531 -19.14 19.64 -3.69
C GLN A 531 -18.60 20.35 -2.46
N ARG A 532 -18.96 19.87 -1.27
CA ARG A 532 -18.41 20.37 -0.01
C ARG A 532 -16.92 20.09 0.12
N ALA A 533 -16.45 18.89 -0.23
CA ALA A 533 -15.04 18.54 -0.19
C ALA A 533 -14.19 19.49 -1.05
N GLN A 534 -14.65 19.81 -2.27
CA GLN A 534 -13.96 20.73 -3.17
C GLN A 534 -13.89 22.15 -2.59
N VAL A 535 -15.01 22.70 -2.10
CA VAL A 535 -15.04 24.05 -1.50
C VAL A 535 -14.10 24.14 -0.29
N LEU A 536 -14.14 23.13 0.59
CA LEU A 536 -13.26 23.09 1.77
C LEU A 536 -11.78 23.00 1.38
N ALA A 537 -11.44 22.25 0.33
CA ALA A 537 -10.06 22.15 -0.13
C ALA A 537 -9.57 23.46 -0.77
N GLU A 538 -10.41 24.17 -1.51
CA GLU A 538 -10.12 25.51 -2.05
C GLU A 538 -9.87 26.51 -0.92
N ASP A 539 -10.71 26.51 0.11
CA ASP A 539 -10.55 27.33 1.31
C ASP A 539 -9.28 26.98 2.09
N ALA A 540 -8.94 25.69 2.19
CA ALA A 540 -7.72 25.22 2.83
C ALA A 540 -6.48 25.79 2.14
N VAL A 541 -6.41 25.72 0.80
CA VAL A 541 -5.29 26.27 0.01
C VAL A 541 -5.25 27.80 0.13
N ALA A 542 -6.39 28.48 0.04
CA ALA A 542 -6.45 29.94 0.21
C ALA A 542 -5.98 30.39 1.60
N THR A 543 -6.27 29.59 2.63
CA THR A 543 -5.81 29.81 4.01
C THR A 543 -4.32 29.54 4.13
N ALA A 544 -3.81 28.42 3.60
CA ALA A 544 -2.40 28.05 3.66
C ALA A 544 -1.49 29.08 2.94
N ARG A 545 -1.91 29.63 1.79
CA ARG A 545 -1.14 30.67 1.10
C ARG A 545 -0.92 31.93 1.95
N LYS A 546 -1.84 32.23 2.88
CA LYS A 546 -1.73 33.38 3.79
C LYS A 546 -0.81 33.12 4.97
N THR A 547 -0.52 31.87 5.33
CA THR A 547 0.36 31.53 6.45
C THR A 547 1.84 31.64 6.07
N GLY A 548 2.18 31.43 4.80
CA GLY A 548 3.56 31.34 4.33
C GLY A 548 4.28 30.02 4.72
N ASP A 549 3.55 29.03 5.25
CA ASP A 549 4.08 27.70 5.57
C ASP A 549 3.95 26.78 4.36
N ASP A 550 5.07 26.53 3.68
CA ASP A 550 5.15 25.70 2.47
C ASP A 550 4.76 24.23 2.72
N ALA A 551 5.02 23.67 3.91
CA ALA A 551 4.64 22.29 4.23
C ALA A 551 3.12 22.17 4.39
N THR A 552 2.50 23.17 5.04
CA THR A 552 1.03 23.24 5.12
C THR A 552 0.41 23.49 3.75
N LEU A 553 1.01 24.35 2.91
CA LEU A 553 0.53 24.57 1.55
C LEU A 553 0.56 23.30 0.71
N ALA A 554 1.66 22.53 0.74
CA ALA A 554 1.76 21.26 0.04
C ALA A 554 0.69 20.24 0.52
N PHE A 555 0.45 20.17 1.83
CA PHE A 555 -0.60 19.33 2.42
C PHE A 555 -2.01 19.72 1.93
N CYS A 556 -2.32 21.02 1.90
CA CYS A 556 -3.62 21.52 1.42
C CYS A 556 -3.79 21.33 -0.10
N LEU A 557 -2.73 21.51 -0.89
CA LEU A 557 -2.75 21.28 -2.34
C LEU A 557 -3.00 19.81 -2.68
N LEU A 558 -2.49 18.87 -1.86
CA LEU A 558 -2.82 17.46 -2.00
C LEU A 558 -4.32 17.20 -1.75
N ALA A 559 -4.93 17.82 -0.75
CA ALA A 559 -6.38 17.71 -0.53
C ALA A 559 -7.20 18.29 -1.69
N LEU A 560 -6.79 19.42 -2.25
CA LEU A 560 -7.45 20.02 -3.42
C LEU A 560 -7.28 19.17 -4.66
N HIS A 561 -6.11 18.57 -4.83
CA HIS A 561 -5.84 17.64 -5.93
C HIS A 561 -6.73 16.40 -5.85
N ASP A 562 -6.86 15.76 -4.67
CA ASP A 562 -7.77 14.63 -4.46
C ASP A 562 -9.22 15.05 -4.76
N ALA A 563 -9.69 16.16 -4.19
CA ALA A 563 -11.04 16.68 -4.42
C ALA A 563 -11.33 17.03 -5.91
N SER A 564 -10.29 17.36 -6.67
CA SER A 564 -10.36 17.68 -8.10
C SER A 564 -10.22 16.46 -9.00
N TRP A 565 -9.88 15.28 -8.47
CA TRP A 565 -9.60 14.09 -9.28
C TRP A 565 -10.88 13.50 -9.86
N ARG A 566 -11.01 13.64 -11.18
CA ARG A 566 -12.06 13.04 -12.02
C ARG A 566 -11.46 12.63 -13.36
N ALA A 567 -12.06 11.65 -14.04
CA ALA A 567 -11.66 11.31 -15.41
C ALA A 567 -11.63 12.58 -16.30
N GLY A 568 -10.53 12.80 -17.01
CA GLY A 568 -10.33 14.00 -17.85
C GLY A 568 -9.86 15.28 -17.14
N SER A 569 -9.71 15.28 -15.81
CA SER A 569 -9.28 16.46 -15.03
C SER A 569 -7.77 16.74 -15.02
N ALA A 570 -6.95 15.94 -15.73
CA ALA A 570 -5.49 16.06 -15.67
C ALA A 570 -4.96 17.47 -15.98
N GLY A 571 -5.57 18.15 -16.97
CA GLY A 571 -5.18 19.51 -17.37
C GLY A 571 -5.41 20.57 -16.29
N THR A 572 -6.45 20.42 -15.46
CA THR A 572 -6.73 21.34 -14.35
C THR A 572 -5.96 20.97 -13.09
N ARG A 573 -5.62 19.69 -12.92
CA ARG A 573 -4.79 19.21 -11.79
C ARG A 573 -3.31 19.54 -11.94
N LEU A 574 -2.76 19.54 -13.16
CA LEU A 574 -1.31 19.73 -13.37
C LEU A 574 -0.75 21.03 -12.74
N PRO A 575 -1.37 22.21 -12.91
CA PRO A 575 -0.89 23.43 -12.25
C PRO A 575 -0.91 23.35 -10.72
N LEU A 576 -1.90 22.67 -10.13
CA LEU A 576 -1.99 22.46 -8.68
C LEU A 576 -0.82 21.60 -8.19
N VAL A 577 -0.48 20.55 -8.96
CA VAL A 577 0.63 19.67 -8.63
C VAL A 577 1.98 20.37 -8.82
N ASP A 578 2.13 21.24 -9.82
CA ASP A 578 3.34 22.05 -10.00
C ASP A 578 3.57 22.99 -8.81
N GLU A 579 2.50 23.61 -8.29
CA GLU A 579 2.57 24.41 -7.06
C GLU A 579 2.93 23.54 -5.84
N MET A 580 2.31 22.35 -5.72
CA MET A 580 2.59 21.40 -4.64
C MET A 580 4.05 20.95 -4.65
N LEU A 581 4.59 20.65 -5.84
CA LEU A 581 5.98 20.27 -6.03
C LEU A 581 6.91 21.38 -5.54
N ALA A 582 6.66 22.63 -5.95
CA ALA A 582 7.48 23.77 -5.55
C ALA A 582 7.40 24.06 -4.05
N ALA A 583 6.21 23.90 -3.44
CA ALA A 583 6.03 24.04 -2.00
C ALA A 583 6.78 22.93 -1.23
N ALA A 584 6.66 21.67 -1.66
CA ALA A 584 7.36 20.56 -1.04
C ALA A 584 8.89 20.69 -1.14
N GLU A 585 9.41 21.18 -2.28
CA GLU A 585 10.85 21.46 -2.45
C GLU A 585 11.34 22.55 -1.49
N ARG A 586 10.59 23.65 -1.32
CA ARG A 586 10.95 24.73 -0.39
C ARG A 586 10.85 24.31 1.08
N ALA A 587 9.87 23.47 1.40
CA ALA A 587 9.72 22.89 2.74
C ALA A 587 10.85 21.90 3.09
N GLY A 588 11.57 21.37 2.10
CA GLY A 588 12.57 20.33 2.31
C GLY A 588 11.98 18.96 2.66
N GLU A 589 10.69 18.76 2.38
CA GLU A 589 9.92 17.56 2.75
C GLU A 589 10.01 16.50 1.64
N GLY A 590 10.95 15.56 1.80
CA GLY A 590 11.26 14.55 0.79
C GLY A 590 10.09 13.65 0.40
N ASP A 591 9.24 13.26 1.35
CA ASP A 591 8.07 12.42 1.04
C ASP A 591 6.98 13.18 0.29
N LEU A 592 6.70 14.43 0.69
CA LEU A 592 5.78 15.30 -0.05
C LEU A 592 6.29 15.59 -1.45
N LEU A 593 7.60 15.76 -1.61
CA LEU A 593 8.25 15.92 -2.90
C LEU A 593 8.08 14.65 -3.76
N ALA A 594 8.31 13.47 -3.19
CA ALA A 594 8.06 12.20 -3.89
C ALA A 594 6.60 12.11 -4.34
N GLN A 595 5.65 12.42 -3.45
CA GLN A 595 4.22 12.39 -3.77
C GLN A 595 3.87 13.36 -4.88
N ALA A 596 4.31 14.61 -4.82
CA ALA A 596 4.07 15.60 -5.86
C ALA A 596 4.64 15.18 -7.22
N ARG A 597 5.86 14.61 -7.26
CA ARG A 597 6.44 14.06 -8.50
C ARG A 597 5.62 12.94 -9.10
N LEU A 598 5.12 12.03 -8.27
CA LEU A 598 4.28 10.92 -8.73
C LEU A 598 2.96 11.42 -9.33
N LEU A 599 2.32 12.38 -8.65
CA LEU A 599 1.07 12.99 -9.12
C LEU A 599 1.28 13.78 -10.42
N ARG A 600 2.43 14.44 -10.56
CA ARG A 600 2.80 15.21 -11.75
C ARG A 600 3.02 14.28 -12.93
N ALA A 601 3.78 13.21 -12.72
CA ALA A 601 3.96 12.16 -13.71
C ALA A 601 2.62 11.58 -14.16
N THR A 602 1.71 11.31 -13.21
CA THR A 602 0.39 10.78 -13.51
C THR A 602 -0.41 11.72 -14.42
N ALA A 603 -0.52 13.00 -14.07
CA ALA A 603 -1.25 13.98 -14.88
C ALA A 603 -0.64 14.17 -16.28
N LEU A 604 0.69 14.20 -16.40
CA LEU A 604 1.37 14.31 -17.69
C LEU A 604 1.13 13.09 -18.58
N ILE A 605 1.20 11.88 -18.01
CA ILE A 605 0.94 10.65 -18.76
C ILE A 605 -0.52 10.60 -19.20
N GLU A 606 -1.49 10.97 -18.35
CA GLU A 606 -2.92 11.08 -18.70
C GLU A 606 -3.16 12.02 -19.90
N LEU A 607 -2.40 13.12 -19.99
CA LEU A 607 -2.44 14.09 -21.10
C LEU A 607 -1.69 13.61 -22.35
N GLY A 608 -1.00 12.48 -22.29
CA GLY A 608 -0.17 11.96 -23.39
C GLY A 608 1.12 12.77 -23.62
N ASP A 609 1.63 13.44 -22.58
CA ASP A 609 2.90 14.17 -22.61
C ASP A 609 4.07 13.24 -22.22
N PRO A 610 5.07 13.04 -23.11
CA PRO A 610 6.26 12.22 -22.82
C PRO A 610 7.08 12.69 -21.62
N GLN A 611 6.98 13.96 -21.23
CA GLN A 611 7.61 14.46 -20.00
C GLN A 611 7.11 13.71 -18.76
N GLY A 612 5.92 13.11 -18.80
CA GLY A 612 5.42 12.26 -17.73
C GLY A 612 6.30 11.04 -17.45
N LEU A 613 6.93 10.44 -18.47
CA LEU A 613 7.89 9.34 -18.28
C LEU A 613 9.18 9.81 -17.61
N VAL A 614 9.65 11.00 -17.97
CA VAL A 614 10.83 11.64 -17.36
C VAL A 614 10.56 11.95 -15.90
N GLU A 615 9.37 12.46 -15.59
CA GLU A 615 8.96 12.75 -14.22
C GLU A 615 8.79 11.48 -13.38
N LEU A 616 8.24 10.40 -13.95
CA LEU A 616 8.11 9.12 -13.26
C LEU A 616 9.48 8.49 -12.93
N ASP A 617 10.45 8.63 -13.82
CA ASP A 617 11.84 8.25 -13.56
C ASP A 617 12.49 9.15 -12.49
N ALA A 618 12.21 10.45 -12.51
CA ALA A 618 12.67 11.39 -11.48
C ALA A 618 12.10 11.05 -10.10
N TYR A 619 10.83 10.64 -10.03
CA TYR A 619 10.21 10.06 -8.83
C TYR A 619 10.99 8.84 -8.34
N CYS A 620 11.23 7.84 -9.20
CA CYS A 620 11.96 6.62 -8.83
C CYS A 620 13.35 6.93 -8.28
N ARG A 621 14.12 7.81 -8.95
CA ARG A 621 15.43 8.27 -8.50
C ARG A 621 15.37 9.08 -7.20
N HIS A 622 14.30 9.84 -6.97
CA HIS A 622 14.11 10.55 -5.71
C HIS A 622 13.85 9.57 -4.57
N CYS A 623 12.93 8.63 -4.75
CA CYS A 623 12.66 7.56 -3.80
C CYS A 623 13.90 6.71 -3.46
N GLU A 624 14.73 6.40 -4.45
CA GLU A 624 16.01 5.70 -4.23
C GLU A 624 17.01 6.53 -3.42
N ARG A 625 16.97 7.86 -3.52
CA ARG A 625 17.78 8.77 -2.70
C ARG A 625 17.27 8.92 -1.28
N LEU A 626 15.96 8.84 -1.06
CA LEU A 626 15.36 8.81 0.29
C LEU A 626 15.82 7.58 1.08
N ARG A 627 16.15 6.49 0.36
CA ARG A 627 16.71 5.21 0.86
C ARG A 627 15.85 4.43 1.84
N HIS A 628 14.73 4.99 2.31
CA HIS A 628 13.77 4.30 3.14
C HIS A 628 12.99 3.23 2.39
N SER A 629 12.55 2.19 3.10
CA SER A 629 11.94 1.05 2.43
C SER A 629 10.66 1.38 1.70
N ARG A 630 9.77 2.22 2.26
CA ARG A 630 8.53 2.53 1.56
C ARG A 630 8.78 3.26 0.24
N ALA A 631 9.75 4.17 0.21
CA ALA A 631 10.20 4.82 -1.01
C ALA A 631 10.83 3.82 -1.98
N ARG A 632 11.67 2.89 -1.50
CA ARG A 632 12.23 1.82 -2.35
C ARG A 632 11.13 0.94 -2.97
N TYR A 633 10.09 0.62 -2.20
CA TYR A 633 8.91 -0.12 -2.69
C TYR A 633 8.19 0.69 -3.78
N GLY A 634 7.95 1.98 -3.53
CA GLY A 634 7.38 2.91 -4.50
C GLY A 634 8.21 2.98 -5.80
N ALA A 635 9.53 3.07 -5.69
CA ALA A 635 10.44 3.10 -6.84
C ALA A 635 10.39 1.80 -7.65
N VAL A 636 10.49 0.62 -6.99
CA VAL A 636 10.49 -0.68 -7.68
C VAL A 636 9.14 -0.92 -8.38
N SER A 637 8.01 -0.60 -7.73
CA SER A 637 6.70 -0.72 -8.36
C SER A 637 6.55 0.19 -9.58
N ARG A 638 6.99 1.46 -9.52
CA ARG A 638 6.87 2.39 -10.67
C ARG A 638 7.90 2.11 -11.77
N ARG A 639 9.03 1.50 -11.45
CA ARG A 639 9.96 0.95 -12.46
C ARG A 639 9.31 -0.16 -13.29
N SER A 640 8.42 -0.97 -12.70
CA SER A 640 7.63 -1.94 -13.47
C SER A 640 6.75 -1.25 -14.52
N THR A 641 6.04 -0.18 -14.14
CA THR A 641 5.25 0.64 -15.09
C THR A 641 6.12 1.25 -16.20
N LEU A 642 7.31 1.77 -15.88
CA LEU A 642 8.27 2.27 -16.88
C LEU A 642 8.73 1.17 -17.84
N ALA A 643 8.99 -0.05 -17.34
CA ALA A 643 9.36 -1.19 -18.18
C ALA A 643 8.20 -1.62 -19.10
N LEU A 644 6.97 -1.63 -18.58
CA LEU A 644 5.75 -1.88 -19.35
C LEU A 644 5.59 -0.89 -20.50
N LEU A 645 5.68 0.42 -20.21
CA LEU A 645 5.58 1.48 -21.20
C LEU A 645 6.69 1.37 -22.25
N ALA A 646 7.91 1.02 -21.86
CA ALA A 646 9.03 0.77 -22.77
C ALA A 646 8.92 -0.54 -23.58
N GLY A 647 7.88 -1.36 -23.35
CA GLY A 647 7.68 -2.65 -24.04
C GLY A 647 8.55 -3.80 -23.52
N ARG A 648 9.22 -3.64 -22.37
CA ARG A 648 10.02 -4.69 -21.72
C ARG A 648 9.15 -5.50 -20.76
N LEU A 649 8.24 -6.31 -21.31
CA LEU A 649 7.19 -7.00 -20.55
C LEU A 649 7.73 -7.99 -19.50
N ALA A 650 8.80 -8.73 -19.82
CA ALA A 650 9.42 -9.65 -18.88
C ALA A 650 10.06 -8.91 -17.68
N ASP A 651 10.76 -7.81 -17.94
CA ASP A 651 11.33 -6.95 -16.90
C ASP A 651 10.22 -6.33 -16.03
N ALA A 652 9.10 -5.93 -16.63
CA ALA A 652 7.96 -5.39 -15.90
C ALA A 652 7.40 -6.43 -14.92
N GLN A 653 7.24 -7.69 -15.33
CA GLN A 653 6.78 -8.77 -14.45
C GLN A 653 7.79 -9.07 -13.33
N ASP A 654 9.10 -9.18 -13.63
CA ASP A 654 10.12 -9.40 -12.59
C ASP A 654 10.12 -8.28 -11.53
N LEU A 655 10.01 -7.02 -11.99
CA LEU A 655 9.92 -5.87 -11.09
C LEU A 655 8.65 -5.89 -10.24
N ALA A 656 7.52 -6.33 -10.78
CA ALA A 656 6.28 -6.50 -10.02
C ALA A 656 6.46 -7.56 -8.92
N ASP A 657 7.01 -8.73 -9.25
CA ASP A 657 7.23 -9.83 -8.30
C ASP A 657 8.25 -9.46 -7.21
N ARG A 658 9.23 -8.61 -7.56
CA ARG A 658 10.18 -8.03 -6.58
C ARG A 658 9.51 -6.99 -5.69
N ALA A 659 8.64 -6.14 -6.24
CA ALA A 659 7.87 -5.18 -5.46
C ALA A 659 6.98 -5.90 -4.44
N LEU A 660 6.32 -7.00 -4.84
CA LEU A 660 5.50 -7.82 -3.93
C LEU A 660 6.32 -8.37 -2.76
N ARG A 661 7.41 -9.11 -3.04
CA ARG A 661 8.27 -9.68 -1.99
C ARG A 661 8.74 -8.62 -1.01
N PHE A 662 9.23 -7.50 -1.55
CA PHE A 662 9.72 -6.40 -0.74
C PHE A 662 8.60 -5.70 0.05
N GLY A 663 7.42 -5.51 -0.54
CA GLY A 663 6.25 -4.96 0.13
C GLY A 663 5.79 -5.82 1.31
N LEU A 664 5.80 -7.14 1.15
CA LEU A 664 5.49 -8.09 2.23
C LEU A 664 6.52 -8.05 3.35
N ASP A 665 7.81 -7.98 3.02
CA ASP A 665 8.90 -7.90 4.00
C ASP A 665 8.79 -6.65 4.89
N ILE A 666 8.25 -5.55 4.35
CA ILE A 666 8.10 -4.27 5.06
C ILE A 666 6.70 -4.05 5.63
N GLY A 667 5.79 -5.02 5.47
CA GLY A 667 4.41 -4.93 5.96
C GLY A 667 3.53 -3.92 5.22
N GLU A 668 3.82 -3.60 3.96
CA GLU A 668 2.98 -2.72 3.14
C GLU A 668 1.64 -3.41 2.86
N GLN A 669 0.56 -2.84 3.42
CA GLN A 669 -0.77 -3.47 3.43
C GLN A 669 -1.39 -3.64 2.04
N ASP A 670 -0.93 -2.88 1.05
CA ASP A 670 -1.43 -2.91 -0.32
C ASP A 670 -0.49 -3.62 -1.31
N ALA A 671 0.53 -4.33 -0.82
CA ALA A 671 1.52 -5.00 -1.66
C ALA A 671 0.90 -5.99 -2.67
N TYR A 672 -0.13 -6.74 -2.25
CA TYR A 672 -0.86 -7.65 -3.12
C TYR A 672 -1.66 -6.89 -4.20
N GLY A 673 -2.45 -5.88 -3.82
CA GLY A 673 -3.27 -5.12 -4.77
C GLY A 673 -2.42 -4.47 -5.86
N VAL A 674 -1.32 -3.82 -5.49
CA VAL A 674 -0.39 -3.21 -6.45
C VAL A 674 0.24 -4.26 -7.38
N HIS A 675 0.60 -5.44 -6.86
CA HIS A 675 1.16 -6.53 -7.68
C HIS A 675 0.13 -7.07 -8.68
N GLU A 676 -1.12 -7.25 -8.25
CA GLU A 676 -2.22 -7.69 -9.13
C GLU A 676 -2.43 -6.67 -10.26
N THR A 677 -2.53 -5.38 -9.93
CA THR A 677 -2.70 -4.30 -10.92
C THR A 677 -1.55 -4.28 -11.93
N LEU A 678 -0.30 -4.45 -11.48
CA LEU A 678 0.89 -4.49 -12.34
C LEU A 678 0.88 -5.71 -13.27
N SER A 679 0.64 -6.89 -12.71
CA SER A 679 0.60 -8.15 -13.46
C SER A 679 -0.52 -8.16 -14.50
N TRP A 680 -1.66 -7.57 -14.17
CA TRP A 680 -2.77 -7.44 -15.10
C TRP A 680 -2.44 -6.51 -16.26
N ALA A 681 -1.75 -5.39 -16.00
CA ALA A 681 -1.32 -4.45 -17.02
C ALA A 681 -0.43 -5.10 -18.10
N VAL A 682 0.48 -6.00 -17.69
CA VAL A 682 1.35 -6.76 -18.61
C VAL A 682 0.52 -7.62 -19.57
N ARG A 683 -0.47 -8.36 -19.05
CA ARG A 683 -1.36 -9.21 -19.84
C ARG A 683 -2.28 -8.40 -20.76
N ARG A 684 -2.78 -7.26 -20.28
CA ARG A 684 -3.58 -6.34 -21.10
C ARG A 684 -2.74 -5.75 -22.24
N ALA A 685 -1.46 -5.47 -22.04
CA ALA A 685 -0.62 -4.96 -23.13
C ALA A 685 -0.45 -5.94 -24.30
N THR A 686 -0.59 -7.26 -24.07
CA THR A 686 -0.57 -8.30 -25.13
C THR A 686 -1.95 -8.70 -25.63
N GLY A 687 -3.02 -8.31 -24.93
CA GLY A 687 -4.41 -8.69 -25.24
C GLY A 687 -4.91 -9.93 -24.49
N ASP A 688 -4.09 -10.54 -23.64
CA ASP A 688 -4.40 -11.77 -22.89
C ASP A 688 -5.07 -11.50 -21.54
N TRP A 689 -5.90 -10.46 -21.47
CA TRP A 689 -6.46 -9.94 -20.23
C TRP A 689 -7.34 -10.95 -19.47
N HIS A 690 -7.95 -11.90 -20.17
CA HIS A 690 -8.81 -12.95 -19.61
C HIS A 690 -8.02 -14.11 -18.97
N THR A 691 -6.69 -14.17 -19.13
CA THR A 691 -5.87 -15.23 -18.52
C THR A 691 -5.62 -15.01 -17.03
N PHE A 692 -6.23 -13.98 -16.45
CA PHE A 692 -6.13 -13.63 -15.04
C PHE A 692 -7.25 -14.30 -14.24
N THR A 693 -6.90 -15.31 -13.45
CA THR A 693 -7.84 -16.18 -12.72
C THR A 693 -7.92 -15.92 -11.22
N GLU A 694 -7.01 -15.14 -10.65
CA GLU A 694 -6.95 -14.82 -9.22
C GLU A 694 -7.17 -13.32 -9.01
N VAL A 695 -8.36 -12.92 -8.57
CA VAL A 695 -8.61 -11.57 -8.05
C VAL A 695 -8.70 -11.71 -6.53
N ALA A 696 -7.56 -11.74 -5.83
CA ALA A 696 -7.55 -11.86 -4.36
C ALA A 696 -8.14 -10.61 -3.70
N SER A 697 -8.08 -9.46 -4.38
CA SER A 697 -8.74 -8.22 -3.99
C SER A 697 -9.64 -7.71 -5.12
N ASN A 698 -10.96 -7.91 -5.03
CA ASN A 698 -11.89 -7.25 -5.96
C ASN A 698 -12.10 -5.81 -5.49
N PRO A 699 -11.58 -4.78 -6.19
CA PRO A 699 -11.77 -3.38 -5.79
C PRO A 699 -13.21 -2.91 -6.01
N TRP A 700 -14.03 -3.67 -6.76
CA TRP A 700 -15.44 -3.40 -7.00
C TRP A 700 -16.30 -4.60 -6.54
N PRO A 701 -16.36 -4.88 -5.23
CA PRO A 701 -17.09 -6.04 -4.70
C PRO A 701 -18.58 -6.02 -5.05
N ASP A 702 -19.14 -4.82 -5.27
CA ASP A 702 -20.54 -4.60 -5.61
C ASP A 702 -20.85 -4.79 -7.11
N LEU A 703 -19.81 -4.92 -7.95
CA LEU A 703 -19.97 -5.17 -9.38
C LEU A 703 -19.71 -6.65 -9.70
N PRO A 704 -20.51 -7.27 -10.58
CA PRO A 704 -20.35 -8.67 -10.98
C PRO A 704 -19.16 -8.88 -11.95
N LEU A 705 -18.17 -7.99 -11.93
CA LEU A 705 -17.08 -7.92 -12.90
C LEU A 705 -16.06 -9.04 -12.69
N GLY A 706 -15.66 -9.30 -11.44
CA GLY A 706 -14.73 -10.39 -11.11
C GLY A 706 -15.29 -11.76 -11.49
N GLU A 707 -16.59 -11.98 -11.23
CA GLU A 707 -17.28 -13.21 -11.61
C GLU A 707 -17.35 -13.38 -13.14
N ALA A 708 -17.72 -12.32 -13.87
CA ALA A 708 -17.78 -12.35 -15.33
C ALA A 708 -16.40 -12.63 -15.96
N ILE A 709 -15.33 -12.02 -15.44
CA ILE A 709 -13.95 -12.27 -15.91
C ILE A 709 -13.56 -13.74 -15.68
N ALA A 710 -13.85 -14.30 -14.51
CA ALA A 710 -13.57 -15.69 -14.20
C ALA A 710 -14.34 -16.66 -15.12
N GLN A 711 -15.61 -16.36 -15.41
CA GLN A 711 -16.44 -17.13 -16.34
C GLN A 711 -15.88 -17.09 -17.77
N ILE A 712 -15.48 -15.91 -18.25
CA ILE A 712 -14.81 -15.74 -19.56
C ILE A 712 -13.49 -16.50 -19.61
N ALA A 713 -12.67 -16.44 -18.55
CA ALA A 713 -11.42 -17.18 -18.44
C ALA A 713 -11.61 -18.69 -18.50
N ALA A 714 -12.73 -19.19 -17.96
CA ALA A 714 -13.13 -20.60 -18.02
C ALA A 714 -13.78 -20.99 -19.36
N GLY A 715 -14.03 -20.04 -20.27
CA GLY A 715 -14.67 -20.26 -21.56
C GLY A 715 -16.21 -20.24 -21.52
N ASP A 716 -16.82 -19.89 -20.38
CA ASP A 716 -18.28 -19.83 -20.20
C ASP A 716 -18.82 -18.41 -20.46
N VAL A 717 -18.85 -18.04 -21.75
CA VAL A 717 -19.29 -16.70 -22.20
C VAL A 717 -20.79 -16.47 -21.94
N ASP A 718 -21.61 -17.51 -21.95
CA ASP A 718 -23.05 -17.40 -21.72
C ASP A 718 -23.34 -17.13 -20.23
N ALA A 719 -22.64 -17.79 -19.30
CA ALA A 719 -22.72 -17.44 -17.89
C ALA A 719 -22.27 -15.99 -17.65
N ALA A 720 -21.16 -15.57 -18.27
CA ALA A 720 -20.69 -14.20 -18.19
C ALA A 720 -21.73 -13.18 -18.69
N ARG A 721 -22.43 -13.49 -19.79
CA ARG A 721 -23.52 -12.64 -20.31
C ARG A 721 -24.67 -12.49 -19.30
N VAL A 722 -25.06 -13.59 -18.65
CA VAL A 722 -26.12 -13.57 -17.61
C VAL A 722 -25.67 -12.75 -16.39
N THR A 723 -24.42 -12.93 -15.97
CA THR A 723 -23.81 -12.17 -14.87
C THR A 723 -23.79 -10.67 -15.18
N LEU A 724 -23.43 -10.29 -16.41
CA LEU A 724 -23.36 -8.91 -16.88
C LEU A 724 -24.72 -8.26 -17.15
N SER A 725 -25.80 -9.01 -17.32
CA SER A 725 -27.13 -8.43 -17.57
C SER A 725 -27.66 -7.60 -16.38
N ARG A 726 -27.04 -7.76 -15.20
CA ARG A 726 -27.35 -7.03 -13.97
C ARG A 726 -26.52 -5.76 -13.79
N LEU A 727 -25.59 -5.48 -14.71
CA LEU A 727 -24.68 -4.35 -14.62
C LEU A 727 -25.42 -3.04 -14.97
N PRO A 728 -25.52 -2.07 -14.04
CA PRO A 728 -26.26 -0.85 -14.30
C PRO A 728 -25.34 0.20 -14.95
N ILE A 729 -25.10 0.07 -16.26
CA ILE A 729 -24.14 0.90 -17.01
C ILE A 729 -24.39 2.41 -16.82
N ASP A 730 -25.65 2.83 -16.80
CA ASP A 730 -26.04 4.25 -16.70
C ASP A 730 -25.83 4.84 -15.29
N THR A 731 -25.79 3.99 -14.26
CA THR A 731 -25.57 4.42 -12.86
C THR A 731 -24.17 4.09 -12.37
N LEU A 732 -23.28 3.60 -13.24
CA LEU A 732 -21.86 3.49 -12.92
C LEU A 732 -21.36 4.89 -12.58
N SER A 733 -21.18 5.12 -11.28
CA SER A 733 -20.84 6.42 -10.72
C SER A 733 -19.55 6.95 -11.36
N TYR A 734 -19.42 8.28 -11.48
CA TYR A 734 -18.18 8.97 -11.83
C TYR A 734 -16.98 8.56 -10.95
N MET A 735 -17.25 7.95 -9.80
CA MET A 735 -16.26 7.31 -8.92
C MET A 735 -15.45 6.20 -9.56
N HIS A 736 -15.95 5.58 -10.63
CA HIS A 736 -15.28 4.46 -11.25
C HIS A 736 -14.34 5.03 -12.30
N ASP A 737 -13.06 5.08 -11.94
CA ASP A 737 -11.97 5.61 -12.75
C ASP A 737 -11.98 5.03 -14.18
N LEU A 738 -11.28 5.67 -15.11
CA LEU A 738 -11.12 5.19 -16.49
C LEU A 738 -10.61 3.74 -16.56
N GLU A 739 -9.93 3.28 -15.50
CA GLU A 739 -9.57 1.89 -15.27
C GLU A 739 -10.76 0.93 -15.45
N MET A 740 -11.86 1.19 -14.73
CA MET A 740 -13.03 0.32 -14.69
C MET A 740 -13.74 0.30 -16.04
N LEU A 741 -13.89 1.48 -16.68
CA LEU A 741 -14.49 1.58 -18.02
C LEU A 741 -13.67 0.81 -19.06
N ALA A 742 -12.34 0.85 -18.98
CA ALA A 742 -11.48 0.07 -19.86
C ALA A 742 -11.67 -1.43 -19.67
N ILE A 743 -11.77 -1.91 -18.43
CA ILE A 743 -12.00 -3.34 -18.13
C ILE A 743 -13.38 -3.76 -18.65
N LEU A 744 -14.41 -2.94 -18.39
CA LEU A 744 -15.75 -3.18 -18.90
C LEU A 744 -15.80 -3.23 -20.43
N ALA A 745 -15.03 -2.40 -21.13
CA ALA A 745 -15.00 -2.43 -22.59
C ALA A 745 -14.52 -3.79 -23.11
N GLU A 746 -13.45 -4.34 -22.54
CA GLU A 746 -12.94 -5.67 -22.94
C GLU A 746 -13.92 -6.80 -22.58
N VAL A 747 -14.51 -6.74 -21.39
CA VAL A 747 -15.49 -7.73 -20.92
C VAL A 747 -16.78 -7.70 -21.76
N LEU A 748 -17.33 -6.51 -22.02
CA LEU A 748 -18.56 -6.35 -22.80
C LEU A 748 -18.37 -6.68 -24.28
N VAL A 749 -17.19 -6.40 -24.87
CA VAL A 749 -16.86 -6.87 -26.23
C VAL A 749 -16.90 -8.39 -26.34
N THR A 750 -16.62 -9.10 -25.25
CA THR A 750 -16.60 -10.57 -25.22
C THR A 750 -17.96 -11.19 -24.89
N ALA A 751 -18.67 -10.65 -23.89
CA ALA A 751 -19.88 -11.27 -23.34
C ALA A 751 -21.10 -10.33 -23.22
N GLY A 752 -20.94 -9.04 -23.48
CA GLY A 752 -22.00 -8.03 -23.32
C GLY A 752 -22.98 -7.96 -24.50
N THR A 753 -24.15 -7.36 -24.28
CA THR A 753 -25.15 -7.11 -25.33
C THR A 753 -24.79 -5.89 -26.20
N ASP A 754 -25.36 -5.80 -27.40
CA ASP A 754 -25.14 -4.67 -28.31
C ASP A 754 -25.54 -3.33 -27.67
N GLU A 755 -26.63 -3.32 -26.90
CA GLU A 755 -27.07 -2.15 -26.14
C GLU A 755 -26.02 -1.73 -25.10
N GLN A 756 -25.49 -2.70 -24.33
CA GLN A 756 -24.45 -2.43 -23.34
C GLN A 756 -23.18 -1.85 -23.97
N ARG A 757 -22.75 -2.43 -25.11
CA ARG A 757 -21.57 -1.96 -25.86
C ARG A 757 -21.78 -0.56 -26.44
N ALA A 758 -22.96 -0.27 -26.99
CA ALA A 758 -23.31 1.05 -27.52
C ALA A 758 -23.35 2.12 -26.42
N ARG A 759 -23.92 1.81 -25.25
CA ARG A 759 -23.94 2.71 -24.09
C ARG A 759 -22.54 3.03 -23.57
N LEU A 760 -21.69 2.01 -23.43
CA LEU A 760 -20.31 2.23 -23.00
C LEU A 760 -19.50 3.04 -24.03
N TYR A 761 -19.74 2.81 -25.33
CA TYR A 761 -19.12 3.60 -26.41
C TYR A 761 -19.49 5.09 -26.29
N GLU A 762 -20.78 5.42 -26.11
CA GLU A 762 -21.23 6.79 -25.87
C GLU A 762 -20.53 7.39 -24.64
N ARG A 763 -20.50 6.66 -23.52
CA ARG A 763 -19.92 7.12 -22.27
C ARG A 763 -18.42 7.41 -22.35
N MET A 764 -17.66 6.57 -23.06
CA MET A 764 -16.22 6.76 -23.22
C MET A 764 -15.86 7.89 -24.20
N THR A 765 -16.83 8.42 -24.96
CA THR A 765 -16.59 9.50 -25.94
C THR A 765 -16.13 10.79 -25.24
N ASP A 766 -16.65 11.06 -24.03
CA ASP A 766 -16.30 12.23 -23.21
C ASP A 766 -14.81 12.29 -22.83
N TYR A 767 -14.12 11.14 -22.90
CA TYR A 767 -12.74 10.98 -22.45
C TYR A 767 -11.77 10.69 -23.60
N VAL A 768 -12.22 10.83 -24.85
CA VAL A 768 -11.37 10.69 -26.03
C VAL A 768 -10.19 11.64 -25.91
N GLY A 769 -9.00 11.06 -26.06
CA GLY A 769 -7.74 11.74 -25.98
C GLY A 769 -7.05 11.76 -24.64
N THR A 770 -7.59 11.02 -23.68
CA THR A 770 -6.94 10.73 -22.41
C THR A 770 -6.28 9.35 -22.41
N HIS A 771 -5.20 9.26 -21.67
CA HIS A 771 -4.48 8.03 -21.35
C HIS A 771 -4.95 7.51 -19.98
N ILE A 772 -5.08 6.19 -19.85
CA ILE A 772 -5.63 5.55 -18.65
C ILE A 772 -4.46 5.15 -17.73
N VAL A 773 -4.27 5.91 -16.66
CA VAL A 773 -3.23 5.70 -15.65
C VAL A 773 -3.90 5.29 -14.35
N VAL A 774 -3.39 4.22 -13.71
CA VAL A 774 -4.02 3.63 -12.53
C VAL A 774 -3.18 3.89 -11.29
N GLY A 775 -3.84 4.28 -10.19
CA GLY A 775 -3.26 4.28 -8.84
C GLY A 775 -1.96 5.06 -8.71
N GLY A 776 -1.88 6.28 -9.26
CA GLY A 776 -0.65 7.10 -9.23
C GLY A 776 0.51 6.40 -9.95
N CYS A 777 0.33 6.07 -11.23
CA CYS A 777 1.28 5.30 -12.05
C CYS A 777 1.63 3.91 -11.49
N ALA A 778 0.78 3.30 -10.67
CA ALA A 778 0.89 1.89 -10.32
C ALA A 778 0.78 1.03 -11.59
N SER A 779 -0.03 1.43 -12.57
CA SER A 779 -0.01 0.80 -13.90
C SER A 779 -0.51 1.74 -15.00
N TYR A 780 -0.51 1.23 -16.24
CA TYR A 780 -0.95 1.93 -17.43
C TYR A 780 -1.78 1.02 -18.33
N PHE A 781 -3.00 1.44 -18.67
CA PHE A 781 -4.01 0.65 -19.40
C PHE A 781 -4.30 1.21 -20.81
N GLY A 782 -3.35 1.90 -21.45
CA GLY A 782 -3.55 2.37 -22.82
C GLY A 782 -4.29 3.70 -22.92
N ALA A 783 -4.87 3.97 -24.09
CA ALA A 783 -5.58 5.20 -24.40
C ALA A 783 -7.06 4.87 -24.62
N VAL A 784 -7.95 5.81 -24.30
CA VAL A 784 -9.41 5.60 -24.42
C VAL A 784 -9.81 5.17 -25.83
N GLU A 785 -9.15 5.69 -26.87
CA GLU A 785 -9.42 5.35 -28.27
C GLU A 785 -9.21 3.87 -28.60
N LEU A 786 -8.35 3.15 -27.86
CA LEU A 786 -8.19 1.72 -28.06
C LEU A 786 -9.51 0.98 -27.76
N TYR A 787 -10.15 1.34 -26.65
CA TYR A 787 -11.38 0.72 -26.19
C TYR A 787 -12.60 1.18 -26.98
N GLN A 788 -12.63 2.45 -27.39
CA GLN A 788 -13.59 2.95 -28.40
C GLN A 788 -13.51 2.12 -29.68
N GLY A 789 -12.31 1.85 -30.17
CA GLY A 789 -12.10 1.02 -31.35
C GLY A 789 -12.61 -0.42 -31.18
N LEU A 790 -12.34 -1.05 -30.03
CA LEU A 790 -12.85 -2.39 -29.71
C LEU A 790 -14.38 -2.42 -29.68
N LEU A 791 -15.01 -1.43 -29.02
CA LEU A 791 -16.46 -1.31 -28.94
C LEU A 791 -17.09 -1.04 -30.32
N ALA A 792 -16.55 -0.09 -31.10
CA ALA A 792 -17.00 0.19 -32.46
C ALA A 792 -16.90 -1.04 -33.36
N GLN A 793 -15.79 -1.77 -33.31
CA GLN A 793 -15.59 -3.00 -34.09
C GLN A 793 -16.64 -4.06 -33.71
N SER A 794 -16.92 -4.24 -32.42
CA SER A 794 -17.92 -5.19 -31.92
C SER A 794 -19.36 -4.80 -32.28
N LEU A 795 -19.61 -3.55 -32.66
CA LEU A 795 -20.90 -3.02 -33.12
C LEU A 795 -20.99 -2.94 -34.65
N GLY A 796 -19.99 -3.45 -35.38
CA GLY A 796 -19.93 -3.38 -36.84
C GLY A 796 -19.61 -1.99 -37.42
N ARG A 797 -19.18 -1.04 -36.58
CA ARG A 797 -18.77 0.33 -36.97
C ARG A 797 -17.30 0.34 -37.39
N PHE A 798 -16.96 -0.37 -38.47
CA PHE A 798 -15.56 -0.60 -38.88
C PHE A 798 -14.79 0.68 -39.25
N GLU A 799 -15.45 1.68 -39.84
CA GLU A 799 -14.81 2.96 -40.16
C GLU A 799 -14.39 3.71 -38.89
N ASP A 800 -15.31 3.81 -37.92
CA ASP A 800 -15.06 4.42 -36.61
C ASP A 800 -13.95 3.65 -35.88
N ALA A 801 -14.06 2.32 -35.83
CA ALA A 801 -13.07 1.45 -35.19
C ALA A 801 -11.66 1.65 -35.75
N ARG A 802 -11.53 1.72 -37.09
CA ARG A 802 -10.25 1.95 -37.75
C ARG A 802 -9.69 3.34 -37.45
N ALA A 803 -10.55 4.36 -37.42
CA ALA A 803 -10.16 5.72 -37.06
C ALA A 803 -9.65 5.77 -35.61
N ASP A 804 -10.34 5.13 -34.68
CA ASP A 804 -9.96 5.14 -33.27
C ASP A 804 -8.72 4.30 -32.99
N PHE A 805 -8.54 3.12 -33.59
CA PHE A 805 -7.28 2.38 -33.48
C PHE A 805 -6.09 3.15 -34.05
N ALA A 806 -6.28 3.92 -35.13
CA ALA A 806 -5.23 4.78 -35.67
C ALA A 806 -4.86 5.92 -34.71
N LYS A 807 -5.85 6.58 -34.09
CA LYS A 807 -5.63 7.59 -33.05
C LYS A 807 -4.92 6.98 -31.83
N ALA A 808 -5.36 5.82 -31.36
CA ALA A 808 -4.73 5.10 -30.25
C ALA A 808 -3.25 4.81 -30.54
N THR A 809 -2.96 4.29 -31.74
CA THR A 809 -1.60 4.02 -32.20
C THR A 809 -0.73 5.28 -32.18
N ASP A 810 -1.22 6.40 -32.71
CA ASP A 810 -0.49 7.67 -32.72
C ASP A 810 -0.21 8.18 -31.29
N ARG A 811 -1.21 8.14 -30.42
CA ARG A 811 -1.09 8.54 -29.01
C ARG A 811 -0.10 7.69 -28.23
N HIS A 812 -0.17 6.37 -28.38
CA HIS A 812 0.79 5.46 -27.72
C HIS A 812 2.20 5.71 -28.22
N ARG A 813 2.40 5.92 -29.53
CA ARG A 813 3.72 6.28 -30.08
C ARG A 813 4.22 7.61 -29.55
N LYS A 814 3.36 8.62 -29.50
CA LYS A 814 3.70 9.94 -28.97
C LYS A 814 4.16 9.83 -27.52
N LEU A 815 3.40 9.14 -26.65
CA LEU A 815 3.77 8.93 -25.24
C LEU A 815 5.03 8.08 -25.07
N GLY A 816 5.31 7.17 -26.02
CA GLY A 816 6.38 6.18 -25.92
C GLY A 816 5.94 4.83 -25.33
N ALA A 817 4.62 4.54 -25.33
CA ALA A 817 4.03 3.29 -24.86
C ALA A 817 4.13 2.19 -25.95
N VAL A 818 5.31 1.56 -26.06
CA VAL A 818 5.69 0.68 -27.19
C VAL A 818 4.74 -0.52 -27.34
N ALA A 819 4.50 -1.28 -26.27
CA ALA A 819 3.64 -2.47 -26.33
C ALA A 819 2.19 -2.12 -26.71
N TRP A 820 1.68 -0.99 -26.20
CA TRP A 820 0.33 -0.52 -26.51
C TRP A 820 0.20 -0.01 -27.94
N ALA A 821 1.22 0.70 -28.44
CA ALA A 821 1.27 1.13 -29.85
C ALA A 821 1.25 -0.07 -30.81
N GLN A 822 1.97 -1.14 -30.45
CA GLN A 822 1.96 -2.39 -31.21
C GLN A 822 0.56 -3.03 -31.18
N ARG A 823 -0.04 -3.19 -29.98
CA ARG A 823 -1.40 -3.73 -29.81
C ARG A 823 -2.44 -2.96 -30.63
N SER A 824 -2.45 -1.62 -30.55
CA SER A 824 -3.39 -0.79 -31.33
C SER A 824 -3.17 -0.92 -32.84
N SER A 825 -1.91 -1.02 -33.28
CA SER A 825 -1.58 -1.23 -34.69
C SER A 825 -2.06 -2.60 -35.20
N ASP A 826 -1.91 -3.64 -34.38
CA ASP A 826 -2.34 -5.00 -34.71
C ASP A 826 -3.87 -5.10 -34.77
N LEU A 827 -4.58 -4.45 -33.83
CA LEU A 827 -6.03 -4.33 -33.87
C LEU A 827 -6.52 -3.55 -35.10
N ALA A 828 -5.85 -2.45 -35.47
CA ALA A 828 -6.16 -1.73 -36.70
C ALA A 828 -6.00 -2.62 -37.95
N ALA A 829 -4.97 -3.48 -37.98
CA ALA A 829 -4.75 -4.42 -39.08
C ALA A 829 -5.78 -5.56 -39.08
N ALA A 830 -6.15 -6.07 -37.91
CA ALA A 830 -7.18 -7.10 -37.76
C ALA A 830 -8.56 -6.57 -38.17
N CYS A 831 -8.92 -5.35 -37.75
CA CYS A 831 -10.17 -4.68 -38.13
C CYS A 831 -10.30 -4.53 -39.65
N ARG A 832 -9.21 -4.12 -40.35
CA ARG A 832 -9.19 -4.04 -41.82
C ARG A 832 -9.44 -5.39 -42.48
N ARG A 833 -8.80 -6.47 -41.97
CA ARG A 833 -9.00 -7.82 -42.50
C ARG A 833 -10.45 -8.27 -42.31
N GLN A 834 -11.02 -8.05 -41.13
CA GLN A 834 -12.40 -8.45 -40.82
C GLN A 834 -13.43 -7.67 -41.65
N GLU A 835 -13.23 -6.36 -41.85
CA GLU A 835 -14.06 -5.54 -42.74
C GLU A 835 -14.03 -6.08 -44.18
N THR A 836 -12.86 -6.48 -44.69
CA THR A 836 -12.76 -7.08 -46.03
C THR A 836 -13.46 -8.44 -46.13
N THR A 837 -13.48 -9.27 -45.07
CA THR A 837 -14.24 -10.53 -45.07
C THR A 837 -15.75 -10.32 -44.92
N GLN A 838 -16.19 -9.24 -44.29
CA GLN A 838 -17.61 -8.94 -44.09
C GLN A 838 -18.24 -8.07 -45.20
N THR A 839 -17.43 -7.36 -45.98
CA THR A 839 -17.91 -6.56 -47.12
C THR A 839 -18.07 -7.45 -48.35
N CYS A 840 -19.31 -7.62 -48.81
CA CYS A 840 -19.60 -8.42 -49.99
C CYS A 840 -19.39 -7.58 -51.25
N VAL A 841 -18.77 -8.16 -52.28
CA VAL A 841 -18.51 -7.47 -53.55
C VAL A 841 -19.43 -8.04 -54.61
N PHE A 842 -20.07 -7.17 -55.39
CA PHE A 842 -20.89 -7.57 -56.53
C PHE A 842 -20.78 -6.54 -57.64
N ARG A 843 -19.68 -6.59 -58.41
CA ARG A 843 -19.37 -5.58 -59.43
C ARG A 843 -18.96 -6.18 -60.75
N ARG A 844 -19.15 -5.41 -61.81
CA ARG A 844 -18.71 -5.82 -63.15
C ARG A 844 -17.26 -5.41 -63.41
N GLU A 845 -16.45 -6.37 -63.85
CA GLU A 845 -15.07 -6.20 -64.30
C GLU A 845 -14.94 -6.70 -65.74
N GLY A 846 -15.09 -5.78 -66.70
CA GLY A 846 -15.07 -6.10 -68.14
C GLY A 846 -16.22 -7.00 -68.57
N ASP A 847 -15.88 -8.20 -69.06
CA ASP A 847 -16.83 -9.23 -69.50
C ASP A 847 -17.21 -10.22 -68.40
N THR A 848 -16.78 -9.97 -67.16
CA THR A 848 -17.04 -10.82 -65.99
C THR A 848 -17.55 -10.02 -64.79
N TRP A 849 -18.17 -10.70 -63.83
CA TRP A 849 -18.61 -10.15 -62.55
C TRP A 849 -17.72 -10.71 -61.44
N ALA A 850 -17.10 -9.82 -60.68
CA ALA A 850 -16.38 -10.17 -59.46
C ALA A 850 -17.37 -10.20 -58.29
N ILE A 851 -17.55 -11.39 -57.72
CA ILE A 851 -18.50 -11.66 -56.64
C ILE A 851 -17.71 -12.18 -55.44
N SER A 852 -17.87 -11.53 -54.28
CA SER A 852 -17.29 -11.96 -53.01
C SER A 852 -18.37 -11.95 -51.94
N TYR A 853 -18.47 -13.05 -51.18
CA TYR A 853 -19.41 -13.19 -50.07
C TYR A 853 -18.74 -14.01 -48.96
N HIS A 854 -18.60 -13.42 -47.77
CA HIS A 854 -17.95 -14.03 -46.59
C HIS A 854 -16.60 -14.71 -46.86
N GLY A 855 -15.77 -14.10 -47.72
CA GLY A 855 -14.42 -14.60 -48.06
C GLY A 855 -14.38 -15.64 -49.18
N ALA A 856 -15.53 -16.10 -49.69
CA ALA A 856 -15.62 -16.88 -50.92
C ALA A 856 -15.69 -15.94 -52.13
N GLU A 857 -14.82 -16.15 -53.12
CA GLU A 857 -14.72 -15.31 -54.32
C GLU A 857 -14.98 -16.13 -55.59
N ALA A 858 -15.72 -15.53 -56.53
CA ALA A 858 -15.96 -16.11 -57.84
C ALA A 858 -16.04 -15.04 -58.93
N HIS A 859 -15.62 -15.43 -60.13
CA HIS A 859 -15.84 -14.64 -61.34
C HIS A 859 -16.87 -15.33 -62.23
N LEU A 860 -17.99 -14.66 -62.51
CA LEU A 860 -19.03 -15.17 -63.40
C LEU A 860 -19.05 -14.40 -64.72
N PRO A 861 -19.26 -15.05 -65.88
CA PRO A 861 -19.48 -14.35 -67.15
C PRO A 861 -20.66 -13.39 -67.08
N ASP A 862 -20.61 -12.29 -67.84
CA ASP A 862 -21.69 -11.30 -67.88
C ASP A 862 -23.05 -11.89 -68.30
N LEU A 863 -24.08 -11.61 -67.50
CA LEU A 863 -25.44 -12.14 -67.66
C LEU A 863 -26.45 -11.08 -67.22
N LYS A 864 -27.54 -10.93 -67.97
CA LYS A 864 -28.58 -9.93 -67.67
C LYS A 864 -29.15 -10.06 -66.25
N GLY A 865 -29.25 -11.27 -65.70
CA GLY A 865 -29.73 -11.49 -64.33
C GLY A 865 -28.77 -11.00 -63.25
N LEU A 866 -27.46 -10.92 -63.52
CA LEU A 866 -26.49 -10.33 -62.59
C LEU A 866 -26.65 -8.80 -62.54
N HIS A 867 -26.98 -8.15 -63.66
CA HIS A 867 -27.33 -6.72 -63.66
C HIS A 867 -28.57 -6.43 -62.80
N ASP A 868 -29.59 -7.28 -62.87
CA ASP A 868 -30.78 -7.11 -62.04
C ASP A 868 -30.50 -7.31 -60.55
N LEU A 869 -29.71 -8.34 -60.22
CA LEU A 869 -29.25 -8.57 -58.85
C LEU A 869 -28.42 -7.39 -58.35
N ALA A 870 -27.52 -6.83 -59.16
CA ALA A 870 -26.72 -5.68 -58.76
C ALA A 870 -27.59 -4.46 -58.42
N VAL A 871 -28.67 -4.22 -59.18
CA VAL A 871 -29.65 -3.16 -58.87
C VAL A 871 -30.35 -3.42 -57.54
N LEU A 872 -30.79 -4.66 -57.30
CA LEU A 872 -31.48 -5.03 -56.05
C LEU A 872 -30.54 -4.97 -54.83
N LEU A 873 -29.30 -5.45 -54.98
CA LEU A 873 -28.28 -5.46 -53.91
C LEU A 873 -27.78 -4.05 -53.59
N ALA A 874 -27.80 -3.13 -54.55
CA ALA A 874 -27.46 -1.72 -54.34
C ALA A 874 -28.55 -0.95 -53.57
N GLN A 875 -29.78 -1.48 -53.50
CA GLN A 875 -30.93 -0.85 -52.84
C GLN A 875 -31.66 -1.84 -51.90
N PRO A 876 -31.01 -2.32 -50.81
CA PRO A 876 -31.64 -3.27 -49.90
C PRO A 876 -32.94 -2.70 -49.30
N GLY A 877 -34.01 -3.50 -49.30
CA GLY A 877 -35.33 -3.14 -48.79
C GLY A 877 -36.21 -2.34 -49.76
N GLU A 878 -35.67 -1.80 -50.86
CA GLU A 878 -36.47 -1.11 -51.88
C GLU A 878 -37.05 -2.08 -52.91
N SER A 879 -38.29 -1.80 -53.34
CA SER A 879 -38.99 -2.58 -54.36
C SER A 879 -38.81 -1.95 -55.74
N VAL A 880 -38.24 -2.69 -56.68
CA VAL A 880 -38.00 -2.26 -58.07
C VAL A 880 -38.95 -2.97 -59.03
N HIS A 881 -39.63 -2.23 -59.91
CA HIS A 881 -40.61 -2.80 -60.84
C HIS A 881 -39.93 -3.65 -61.93
N ALA A 882 -40.52 -4.81 -62.29
CA ALA A 882 -39.91 -5.74 -63.26
C ALA A 882 -39.65 -5.11 -64.65
N VAL A 883 -40.52 -4.20 -65.11
CA VAL A 883 -40.31 -3.44 -66.36
C VAL A 883 -39.09 -2.51 -66.27
N GLN A 884 -38.83 -1.93 -65.09
CA GLN A 884 -37.66 -1.08 -64.85
C GLN A 884 -36.37 -1.90 -64.89
N LEU A 885 -36.36 -3.09 -64.29
CA LEU A 885 -35.24 -4.02 -64.40
C LEU A 885 -35.03 -4.51 -65.85
N GLN A 886 -36.10 -4.67 -66.64
CA GLN A 886 -36.00 -5.17 -68.01
C GLN A 886 -35.54 -4.08 -69.01
N THR A 887 -35.95 -2.83 -68.81
CA THR A 887 -35.76 -1.75 -69.80
C THR A 887 -34.81 -0.65 -69.33
N GLY A 888 -34.42 -0.65 -68.05
CA GLY A 888 -33.60 0.40 -67.42
C GLY A 888 -34.35 1.72 -67.18
N ARG A 889 -35.67 1.77 -67.41
CA ARG A 889 -36.49 2.98 -67.22
C ARG A 889 -37.72 2.68 -66.35
N PRO A 890 -38.07 3.54 -65.39
CA PRO A 890 -39.30 3.35 -64.62
C PRO A 890 -40.51 3.28 -65.58
N PRO A 891 -41.51 2.43 -65.26
CA PRO A 891 -42.71 2.33 -66.10
C PRO A 891 -43.35 3.72 -66.23
N ARG A 892 -43.69 4.12 -67.46
CA ARG A 892 -44.41 5.38 -67.68
C ARG A 892 -45.76 5.29 -66.97
N GLY A 893 -45.96 6.18 -66.01
CA GLY A 893 -47.08 6.16 -65.06
C GLY A 893 -48.44 6.26 -65.72
N GLY A 894 -49.41 5.62 -65.07
CA GLY A 894 -50.80 5.48 -65.46
C GLY A 894 -51.35 4.18 -64.89
N ALA A 895 -51.25 4.01 -63.57
CA ALA A 895 -52.05 3.04 -62.85
C ALA A 895 -53.43 3.67 -62.66
N ASP A 896 -54.45 3.05 -63.26
CA ASP A 896 -55.78 2.96 -62.67
C ASP A 896 -56.51 1.75 -63.26
N GLU A 897 -57.40 1.22 -62.42
CA GLU A 897 -57.91 -0.15 -62.35
C GLU A 897 -58.60 -0.64 -63.63
N MET A 898 -58.10 -1.75 -64.18
CA MET A 898 -58.74 -2.46 -65.29
C MET A 898 -59.82 -3.38 -64.72
N LEU A 899 -61.07 -2.91 -64.77
CA LEU A 899 -62.28 -3.63 -64.33
C LEU A 899 -62.35 -5.05 -64.92
N ASP A 900 -62.55 -6.05 -64.06
CA ASP A 900 -62.74 -7.44 -64.47
C ASP A 900 -64.10 -7.65 -65.19
N GLU A 901 -64.26 -8.80 -65.85
CA GLU A 901 -65.50 -9.13 -66.59
C GLU A 901 -66.73 -9.29 -65.69
N GLN A 902 -66.53 -9.53 -64.39
CA GLN A 902 -67.60 -9.62 -63.39
C GLN A 902 -68.15 -8.22 -63.07
N ALA A 903 -67.29 -7.21 -62.98
CA ALA A 903 -67.63 -5.81 -62.79
C ALA A 903 -68.31 -5.19 -64.03
N LYS A 904 -67.88 -5.52 -65.26
CA LYS A 904 -68.57 -5.09 -66.49
C LYS A 904 -70.00 -5.62 -66.58
N THR A 905 -70.23 -6.84 -66.10
CA THR A 905 -71.58 -7.45 -66.09
C THR A 905 -72.46 -6.82 -65.01
N ALA A 906 -71.89 -6.47 -63.84
CA ALA A 906 -72.58 -5.74 -62.78
C ALA A 906 -72.99 -4.31 -63.22
N TYR A 907 -72.10 -3.58 -63.92
CA TYR A 907 -72.43 -2.25 -64.42
C TYR A 907 -73.53 -2.24 -65.48
N ARG A 908 -73.56 -3.20 -66.40
CA ARG A 908 -74.66 -3.31 -67.39
C ARG A 908 -76.01 -3.58 -66.73
N ARG A 909 -76.03 -4.38 -65.65
CA ARG A 909 -77.26 -4.65 -64.89
C ARG A 909 -77.76 -3.40 -64.16
N ARG A 910 -76.87 -2.69 -63.47
CA ARG A 910 -77.22 -1.46 -62.74
C ARG A 910 -77.71 -0.35 -63.69
N LEU A 911 -77.14 -0.24 -64.90
CA LEU A 911 -77.62 0.71 -65.91
C LEU A 911 -79.07 0.42 -66.35
N ALA A 912 -79.46 -0.85 -66.51
CA ALA A 912 -80.84 -1.22 -66.85
C ALA A 912 -81.82 -0.98 -65.68
N ASP A 913 -81.38 -1.24 -64.44
CA ASP A 913 -82.16 -0.95 -63.24
C ASP A 913 -82.40 0.56 -63.10
N LEU A 914 -81.37 1.39 -63.34
CA LEU A 914 -81.47 2.85 -63.30
C LEU A 914 -82.38 3.42 -64.39
N GLU A 915 -82.43 2.84 -65.60
CA GLU A 915 -83.38 3.25 -66.64
C GLU A 915 -84.84 3.01 -66.20
N THR A 916 -85.10 1.88 -65.56
CA THR A 916 -86.44 1.58 -65.01
C THR A 916 -86.80 2.53 -63.87
N GLU A 917 -85.83 2.85 -62.99
CA GLU A 917 -86.01 3.76 -61.86
C GLU A 917 -86.24 5.23 -62.30
N ILE A 918 -85.67 5.64 -63.44
CA ILE A 918 -85.91 6.95 -64.06
C ILE A 918 -87.34 7.01 -64.63
N ASP A 919 -87.77 5.99 -65.36
CA ASP A 919 -89.12 5.94 -65.96
C ASP A 919 -90.22 5.92 -64.89
N GLU A 920 -90.03 5.17 -63.79
CA GLU A 920 -90.93 5.16 -62.64
C GLU A 920 -90.96 6.51 -61.92
N ALA A 921 -89.79 7.11 -61.64
CA ALA A 921 -89.72 8.42 -60.98
C ALA A 921 -90.34 9.55 -61.80
N GLU A 922 -90.30 9.46 -63.13
CA GLU A 922 -90.93 10.43 -64.03
C GLU A 922 -92.44 10.24 -64.15
N SER A 923 -92.93 9.01 -64.10
CA SER A 923 -94.37 8.71 -63.99
C SER A 923 -94.96 9.26 -62.68
N ASP A 924 -94.18 9.24 -61.59
CA ASP A 924 -94.59 9.72 -60.26
C ASP A 924 -94.30 11.22 -60.04
N ASN A 925 -93.80 11.95 -61.05
CA ASN A 925 -93.41 13.37 -60.99
C ASN A 925 -92.35 13.72 -59.91
N ASP A 926 -91.54 12.76 -59.47
CA ASP A 926 -90.44 13.00 -58.52
C ASP A 926 -89.17 13.47 -59.26
N THR A 927 -89.14 14.77 -59.55
CA THR A 927 -88.06 15.42 -60.31
C THR A 927 -86.67 15.30 -59.67
N TYR A 928 -86.58 15.17 -58.35
CA TYR A 928 -85.30 15.05 -57.65
C TYR A 928 -84.74 13.63 -57.78
N ARG A 929 -85.60 12.61 -57.62
CA ARG A 929 -85.21 11.21 -57.77
C ARG A 929 -84.83 10.87 -59.21
N ALA A 930 -85.57 11.38 -60.19
CA ALA A 930 -85.24 11.23 -61.60
C ALA A 930 -83.90 11.90 -61.95
N ALA A 931 -83.62 13.09 -61.42
CA ALA A 931 -82.35 13.79 -61.64
C ALA A 931 -81.14 13.05 -61.06
N ASN A 932 -81.26 12.49 -59.85
CA ASN A 932 -80.19 11.71 -59.23
C ASN A 932 -79.92 10.39 -59.97
N ALA A 933 -80.97 9.67 -60.36
CA ALA A 933 -80.82 8.42 -61.12
C ALA A 933 -80.21 8.66 -62.52
N ARG A 934 -80.59 9.76 -63.20
CA ARG A 934 -79.96 10.20 -64.45
C ARG A 934 -78.47 10.53 -64.27
N ALA A 935 -78.11 11.24 -63.19
CA ALA A 935 -76.73 11.57 -62.90
C ALA A 935 -75.87 10.34 -62.61
N GLU A 936 -76.40 9.35 -61.87
CA GLU A 936 -75.71 8.07 -61.62
C GLU A 936 -75.55 7.26 -62.91
N ARG A 937 -76.59 7.18 -63.76
CA ARG A 937 -76.52 6.53 -65.07
C ARG A 937 -75.47 7.16 -65.96
N ASP A 938 -75.41 8.49 -66.04
CA ASP A 938 -74.47 9.20 -66.88
C ASP A 938 -73.02 9.02 -66.39
N ALA A 939 -72.81 8.99 -65.06
CA ALA A 939 -71.51 8.69 -64.46
C ALA A 939 -71.04 7.24 -64.76
N LEU A 940 -71.94 6.26 -64.61
CA LEU A 940 -71.65 4.85 -64.91
C LEU A 940 -71.45 4.61 -66.42
N THR A 941 -72.19 5.31 -67.27
CA THR A 941 -72.03 5.25 -68.73
C THR A 941 -70.71 5.88 -69.17
N ALA A 942 -70.27 6.97 -68.53
CA ALA A 942 -68.97 7.58 -68.77
C ALA A 942 -67.81 6.66 -68.34
N GLN A 943 -67.94 5.97 -67.20
CA GLN A 943 -66.98 4.95 -66.77
C GLN A 943 -66.93 3.74 -67.72
N LEU A 944 -68.09 3.26 -68.20
CA LEU A 944 -68.15 2.13 -69.13
C LEU A 944 -67.61 2.53 -70.53
N SER A 945 -67.86 3.76 -70.98
CA SER A 945 -67.36 4.28 -72.27
C SER A 945 -65.86 4.57 -72.24
N ALA A 946 -65.31 4.95 -71.08
CA ALA A 946 -63.87 5.08 -70.88
C ALA A 946 -63.14 3.70 -70.92
N ALA A 947 -63.88 2.61 -70.66
CA ALA A 947 -63.35 1.25 -70.62
C ALA A 947 -63.52 0.44 -71.93
N VAL A 948 -64.18 0.98 -72.97
CA VAL A 948 -64.38 0.27 -74.26
C VAL A 948 -64.08 1.20 -75.44
N GLY A 949 -62.96 0.95 -76.13
CA GLY A 949 -62.58 1.65 -77.35
C GLY A 949 -63.34 1.18 -78.60
N LEU A 950 -63.58 2.11 -79.54
CA LEU A 950 -64.13 1.84 -80.87
C LEU A 950 -63.27 0.81 -81.63
N GLY A 951 -63.82 -0.38 -81.88
CA GLY A 951 -63.27 -1.33 -82.86
C GLY A 951 -62.80 -2.70 -82.38
N GLY A 952 -63.15 -3.14 -81.16
CA GLY A 952 -63.21 -4.58 -80.84
C GLY A 952 -61.94 -5.43 -81.01
N ARG A 953 -60.74 -4.84 -80.90
CA ARG A 953 -59.46 -5.56 -80.77
C ARG A 953 -58.52 -4.81 -79.82
N ASP A 954 -58.30 -5.38 -78.63
CA ASP A 954 -57.35 -4.85 -77.65
C ASP A 954 -55.90 -5.19 -78.00
N ARG A 955 -55.04 -4.17 -77.98
CA ARG A 955 -53.59 -4.29 -77.99
C ARG A 955 -53.11 -4.41 -76.54
N ARG A 956 -52.56 -5.57 -76.20
CA ARG A 956 -52.17 -5.99 -74.86
C ARG A 956 -51.05 -5.11 -74.25
N LEU A 957 -51.36 -4.37 -73.18
CA LEU A 957 -50.36 -3.82 -72.23
C LEU A 957 -50.08 -4.78 -71.05
N GLY A 958 -50.99 -5.69 -70.73
CA GLY A 958 -50.75 -6.76 -69.73
C GLY A 958 -49.67 -7.74 -70.16
N ASP A 959 -49.47 -7.94 -71.47
CA ASP A 959 -48.48 -8.86 -72.02
C ASP A 959 -47.06 -8.34 -71.83
N GLU A 960 -46.84 -7.01 -71.80
CA GLU A 960 -45.50 -6.45 -71.57
C GLU A 960 -45.09 -6.54 -70.10
N ARG A 961 -45.99 -6.22 -69.15
CA ARG A 961 -45.73 -6.36 -67.70
C ARG A 961 -45.56 -7.83 -67.29
N GLU A 962 -46.40 -8.71 -67.82
CA GLU A 962 -46.35 -10.15 -67.53
C GLU A 962 -45.15 -10.83 -68.19
N ARG A 963 -44.77 -10.43 -69.42
CA ARG A 963 -43.50 -10.85 -70.05
C ARG A 963 -42.30 -10.31 -69.29
N ALA A 964 -42.34 -9.06 -68.83
CA ALA A 964 -41.28 -8.48 -68.00
C ALA A 964 -41.11 -9.27 -66.72
N ARG A 965 -42.19 -9.48 -65.96
CA ARG A 965 -42.20 -10.29 -64.73
C ARG A 965 -41.61 -11.67 -64.95
N LYS A 966 -42.11 -12.43 -65.93
CA LYS A 966 -41.60 -13.78 -66.22
C LYS A 966 -40.13 -13.78 -66.66
N ALA A 967 -39.74 -12.84 -67.52
CA ALA A 967 -38.37 -12.74 -68.00
C ALA A 967 -37.40 -12.33 -66.88
N VAL A 968 -37.80 -11.39 -66.01
CA VAL A 968 -37.01 -10.91 -64.87
C VAL A 968 -36.86 -11.97 -63.79
N THR A 969 -37.96 -12.62 -63.37
CA THR A 969 -37.90 -13.74 -62.43
C THR A 969 -37.01 -14.86 -62.96
N ALA A 970 -37.18 -15.27 -64.22
CA ALA A 970 -36.39 -16.35 -64.80
C ALA A 970 -34.89 -16.03 -64.86
N ARG A 971 -34.50 -14.81 -65.26
CA ARG A 971 -33.08 -14.42 -65.34
C ARG A 971 -32.44 -14.20 -63.97
N ILE A 972 -33.18 -13.67 -62.99
CA ILE A 972 -32.70 -13.57 -61.61
C ILE A 972 -32.48 -14.98 -61.03
N HIS A 973 -33.43 -15.90 -61.22
CA HIS A 973 -33.27 -17.27 -60.75
C HIS A 973 -32.13 -18.02 -61.46
N ASP A 974 -31.93 -17.82 -62.77
CA ASP A 974 -30.76 -18.39 -63.48
C ASP A 974 -29.44 -17.81 -62.94
N ALA A 975 -29.39 -16.51 -62.68
CA ALA A 975 -28.22 -15.87 -62.09
C ALA A 975 -27.93 -16.41 -60.68
N ILE A 976 -28.95 -16.50 -59.81
CA ILE A 976 -28.82 -17.10 -58.47
C ILE A 976 -28.35 -18.57 -58.59
N GLY A 977 -28.89 -19.37 -59.52
CA GLY A 977 -28.47 -20.76 -59.71
C GLY A 977 -27.06 -20.94 -60.28
N ARG A 978 -26.47 -19.90 -60.89
CA ARG A 978 -25.05 -19.88 -61.28
C ARG A 978 -24.16 -19.41 -60.15
N ILE A 979 -24.61 -18.43 -59.38
CA ILE A 979 -23.97 -17.99 -58.15
C ILE A 979 -23.91 -19.15 -57.16
N ASP A 980 -24.99 -19.90 -56.96
CA ASP A 980 -25.07 -21.07 -56.09
C ASP A 980 -24.05 -22.16 -56.41
N ARG A 981 -23.72 -22.33 -57.70
CA ARG A 981 -22.68 -23.28 -58.13
C ARG A 981 -21.26 -22.78 -57.89
N ALA A 982 -21.07 -21.47 -57.83
CA ALA A 982 -19.75 -20.85 -57.64
C ALA A 982 -19.47 -20.52 -56.16
N ILE A 983 -20.49 -20.03 -55.46
CA ILE A 983 -20.52 -19.66 -54.04
C ILE A 983 -21.88 -20.14 -53.46
N PRO A 984 -21.97 -21.40 -52.99
CA PRO A 984 -23.22 -21.98 -52.48
C PRO A 984 -23.89 -21.16 -51.37
N GLU A 985 -23.09 -20.64 -50.43
CA GLU A 985 -23.58 -19.83 -49.31
C GLU A 985 -24.26 -18.54 -49.79
N LEU A 986 -23.73 -17.89 -50.84
CA LEU A 986 -24.36 -16.72 -51.44
C LEU A 986 -25.63 -17.10 -52.22
N GLY A 987 -25.60 -18.24 -52.91
CA GLY A 987 -26.78 -18.76 -53.60
C GLY A 987 -27.94 -19.00 -52.64
N GLU A 988 -27.67 -19.59 -51.48
CA GLU A 988 -28.65 -19.81 -50.41
C GLU A 988 -29.18 -18.50 -49.83
N HIS A 989 -28.28 -17.58 -49.49
CA HIS A 989 -28.64 -16.25 -49.00
C HIS A 989 -29.56 -15.51 -49.98
N LEU A 990 -29.20 -15.43 -51.26
CA LEU A 990 -30.00 -14.73 -52.27
C LEU A 990 -31.35 -15.42 -52.52
N ARG A 991 -31.44 -16.77 -52.42
CA ARG A 991 -32.72 -17.49 -52.50
C ARG A 991 -33.66 -17.14 -51.35
N ALA A 992 -33.12 -16.97 -50.15
CA ALA A 992 -33.91 -16.64 -48.96
C ALA A 992 -34.35 -15.16 -48.95
N THR A 993 -33.55 -14.27 -49.53
CA THR A 993 -33.68 -12.82 -49.32
C THR A 993 -34.13 -12.03 -50.55
N VAL A 994 -34.01 -12.59 -51.76
CA VAL A 994 -34.49 -11.94 -53.00
C VAL A 994 -35.92 -12.39 -53.29
N GLN A 995 -36.85 -11.45 -53.27
CA GLN A 995 -38.24 -11.66 -53.67
C GLN A 995 -38.40 -11.22 -55.13
N THR A 996 -39.01 -12.08 -55.96
CA THR A 996 -39.27 -11.76 -57.38
C THR A 996 -40.77 -11.77 -57.67
N GLY A 997 -41.22 -10.83 -58.50
CA GLY A 997 -42.62 -10.60 -58.81
C GLY A 997 -42.80 -9.42 -59.75
N THR A 998 -44.01 -8.81 -59.80
CA THR A 998 -44.19 -7.53 -60.50
C THR A 998 -43.27 -6.45 -59.93
N TRP A 999 -43.01 -6.55 -58.62
CA TRP A 999 -41.99 -5.84 -57.88
C TRP A 999 -40.96 -6.85 -57.38
N CYS A 1000 -39.68 -6.55 -57.55
CA CYS A 1000 -38.57 -7.37 -57.07
C CYS A 1000 -37.82 -6.59 -55.98
N SER A 1001 -37.36 -7.26 -54.93
CA SER A 1001 -36.64 -6.64 -53.83
C SER A 1001 -35.59 -7.60 -53.26
N TYR A 1002 -34.58 -7.04 -52.60
CA TYR A 1002 -33.62 -7.77 -51.78
C TYR A 1002 -33.80 -7.34 -50.33
N ALA A 1003 -34.26 -8.26 -49.47
CA ALA A 1003 -34.64 -8.00 -48.09
C ALA A 1003 -34.00 -9.06 -47.16
N PRO A 1004 -32.74 -8.87 -46.74
CA PRO A 1004 -32.08 -9.79 -45.81
C PRO A 1004 -32.52 -9.56 -44.36
N GLU A 1005 -32.54 -10.64 -43.56
CA GLU A 1005 -32.83 -10.56 -42.12
C GLU A 1005 -31.75 -9.79 -41.34
N HIS A 1006 -30.50 -9.85 -41.81
CA HIS A 1006 -29.37 -9.08 -41.29
C HIS A 1006 -28.80 -8.16 -42.38
N PRO A 1007 -28.41 -6.91 -42.06
CA PRO A 1007 -27.89 -5.97 -43.06
C PRO A 1007 -26.57 -6.48 -43.69
N THR A 1008 -26.62 -6.91 -44.95
CA THR A 1008 -25.43 -7.26 -45.73
C THR A 1008 -24.93 -6.05 -46.50
N ARG A 1009 -23.66 -5.64 -46.28
CA ARG A 1009 -23.06 -4.53 -47.03
C ARG A 1009 -22.53 -5.04 -48.38
N TRP A 1010 -23.08 -4.50 -49.45
CA TRP A 1010 -22.68 -4.78 -50.82
C TRP A 1010 -21.92 -3.60 -51.44
N ARG A 1011 -20.77 -3.88 -52.06
CA ARG A 1011 -20.11 -2.93 -52.96
C ARG A 1011 -20.50 -3.25 -54.39
N CYS A 1012 -21.57 -2.61 -54.85
CA CYS A 1012 -22.06 -2.70 -56.23
C CYS A 1012 -21.47 -1.58 -57.10
N ALA A 1013 -20.97 -1.92 -58.29
CA ALA A 1013 -20.55 -0.96 -59.31
C ALA A 1013 -20.79 -1.51 -60.72
#